data_AF-A0A401QQ87-F1
#
_entry.id   AF-A0A401QQ87-F1
#
_cell.length_a   1.000
_cell.length_b   1.000
_cell.length_c   1.000
_cell.angle_alpha   90.00
_cell.angle_beta   90.00
_cell.angle_gamma   90.00
#
_symmetry.space_group_name_H-M   'P 1'
#
loop_
_entity.id
_entity.type
_entity.pdbx_description
1 polymer ?
#
loop_
_entity_poly.entity_id
_entity_poly.type
_entity_poly.pdbx_seq_one_letter_code
_entity_poly.pdbx_strand_id
1 'polypeptide(L)'
;MKAFAGLRSATGTGPRFALLMVLVVVSSIPTLDELLQSVPALLGLRDGREALHGPSGCLYAAGFDPGSSDPQNLLTALTRPGTLYQCIGDHTLVPYRGALATVVLLALAAGLYWWLPAARERWRRMLPLEAVDLDGTLRAELAALCARTGIRARLRFRVDPARTTSGASVHGRSGNYTVCLHSGLLPRLRTDPAGFRAVVLHELAHVHHRDVDYAYASTALWRAYVLLALIPTFAETGWVLALGLSGVKSPWWPGGAAMLLAPALVGLVLAALVHLARADLLRRRELFADRRAVAWGADAASWQRPDPTGPVAPWLRRLTALLGTHPQWAERRRALVDAGRLDRVSALAMFLTGVSAALLYQSLMTLPVLSEGPGSIWITVGAVTPVLCLALGLPLLRGSRTADGHGPSATVAGLWLGLGLLLGQFVASTQYRLDWMLPQPQYLLAFLLIAAVPAVWWSQSLRLALALPRRGHRWAAAACCAAVTAAVLWAGLGWWRVAGDSLSLGIGDQGAELAAYYARTVPGDWHGYGPDLSAFATGLMVLTPLGGDLLAGIATLSLWLVPLALVLLPGVRRTVGGPTGTVLRLRRTLGAGLAGALVCGMGLVLAQVAMNQSRPATPKEPAGPFVLVHMWWVTVTVLAACLLTAVVVAAGARRHWLLRALIAAQVVQLLAYAEVFVLFSVDGCLGPLNTAFDVCRWRPGNGLIIDGTVTSLTLVNAVLGSACAALVGAGLAWAVRRLRGRPPAHEAAVPVPSPADRPPSTLLKAGTLLALGLPAVVLAAMTFTQAAASDDSRQWQEAADAVRKQRGPAPPAHTPQTRAWQAASWLNAGGTLRAQQINAASIALDSELLKAAAGKRNADGTVALDEQAFHRRCGTLGQRVEEARAYFPVPDRDLQRNWSGALDQLHRGVTDCQEATVPPKGAPHRTDAEREHLFTTSLNEIVNAMRTFGTAVLDIKQAATSPPK
;
A
#
# COMPACT_ATOMS: atom_id res chain seq x y z
N MET A 1 21.10 -22.11 2.84
CA MET A 1 21.63 -21.60 4.14
C MET A 1 22.93 -20.79 4.06
N LYS A 2 23.89 -21.08 3.16
CA LYS A 2 25.12 -20.25 3.00
C LYS A 2 24.89 -18.85 2.37
N ALA A 3 23.81 -18.65 1.61
CA ALA A 3 23.45 -17.35 1.02
C ALA A 3 23.05 -16.28 2.08
N PHE A 4 22.57 -16.69 3.26
CA PHE A 4 22.24 -15.77 4.36
C PHE A 4 23.46 -15.29 5.16
N ALA A 5 24.67 -15.80 4.89
CA ALA A 5 25.88 -15.32 5.56
C ALA A 5 26.25 -13.87 5.16
N GLY A 6 25.82 -13.41 3.98
CA GLY A 6 26.02 -12.04 3.50
C GLY A 6 25.20 -10.97 4.23
N LEU A 7 24.17 -11.38 4.98
CA LEU A 7 23.32 -10.51 5.82
C LEU A 7 23.85 -10.36 7.26
N ARG A 8 24.96 -11.02 7.62
CA ARG A 8 25.62 -10.87 8.93
C ARG A 8 26.48 -9.61 9.04
N SER A 9 26.07 -8.49 8.44
CA SER A 9 26.69 -7.21 8.81
C SER A 9 26.18 -6.87 10.20
N ALA A 10 27.05 -6.93 11.20
CA ALA A 10 26.75 -6.55 12.58
C ALA A 10 26.35 -5.07 12.72
N THR A 11 26.22 -4.33 11.62
CA THR A 11 26.00 -2.88 11.54
C THR A 11 24.54 -2.49 11.30
N GLY A 12 23.64 -3.44 11.01
CA GLY A 12 22.20 -3.17 10.84
C GLY A 12 21.81 -2.44 9.54
N THR A 13 22.76 -2.18 8.64
CA THR A 13 22.54 -1.48 7.36
C THR A 13 22.22 -2.39 6.18
N GLY A 14 22.54 -3.69 6.26
CA GLY A 14 22.30 -4.67 5.19
C GLY A 14 20.84 -4.77 4.70
N PRO A 15 19.83 -4.86 5.58
CA PRO A 15 18.43 -4.95 5.16
C PRO A 15 17.94 -3.72 4.37
N ARG A 16 18.40 -2.51 4.74
CA ARG A 16 18.06 -1.28 4.01
C ARG A 16 18.67 -1.27 2.62
N PHE A 17 19.90 -1.74 2.52
CA PHE A 17 20.56 -1.89 1.23
C PHE A 17 19.82 -2.90 0.35
N ALA A 18 19.43 -4.05 0.92
CA ALA A 18 18.62 -5.04 0.20
C ALA A 18 17.28 -4.45 -0.28
N LEU A 19 16.57 -3.69 0.57
CA LEU A 19 15.34 -2.98 0.19
C LEU A 19 15.58 -2.04 -1.00
N LEU A 20 16.66 -1.26 -0.98
CA LEU A 20 17.00 -0.34 -2.08
C LEU A 20 17.29 -1.10 -3.38
N MET A 21 18.03 -2.22 -3.32
CA MET A 21 18.33 -3.02 -4.50
C MET A 21 17.06 -3.67 -5.06
N VAL A 22 16.20 -4.21 -4.20
CA VAL A 22 14.90 -4.76 -4.61
C VAL A 22 14.04 -3.69 -5.26
N LEU A 23 13.96 -2.49 -4.66
CA LEU A 23 13.25 -1.35 -5.25
C LEU A 23 13.76 -1.05 -6.65
N VAL A 24 15.07 -0.83 -6.83
CA VAL A 24 15.65 -0.48 -8.14
C VAL A 24 15.34 -1.55 -9.18
N VAL A 25 15.47 -2.84 -8.82
CA VAL A 25 15.19 -3.96 -9.74
C VAL A 25 13.71 -4.04 -10.10
N VAL A 26 12.82 -3.95 -9.13
CA VAL A 26 11.38 -4.04 -9.37
C VAL A 26 10.88 -2.82 -10.15
N SER A 27 11.34 -1.61 -9.81
CA SER A 27 10.96 -0.39 -10.53
C SER A 27 11.52 -0.36 -11.95
N SER A 28 12.65 -1.01 -12.23
CA SER A 28 13.20 -1.12 -13.59
C SER A 28 12.24 -1.82 -14.56
N ILE A 29 11.42 -2.77 -14.11
CA ILE A 29 10.55 -3.54 -15.00
C ILE A 29 9.52 -2.64 -15.69
N PRO A 30 8.61 -1.94 -14.97
CA PRO A 30 7.64 -1.07 -15.62
C PRO A 30 8.30 0.11 -16.35
N THR A 31 9.34 0.72 -15.78
CA THR A 31 10.03 1.85 -16.42
C THR A 31 10.67 1.47 -17.76
N LEU A 32 11.35 0.32 -17.84
CA LEU A 32 11.96 -0.14 -19.08
C LEU A 32 10.92 -0.67 -20.07
N ASP A 33 9.82 -1.24 -19.58
CA ASP A 33 8.71 -1.65 -20.45
C ASP A 33 8.08 -0.44 -21.14
N GLU A 34 7.76 0.61 -20.38
CA GLU A 34 7.23 1.89 -20.89
C GLU A 34 8.18 2.51 -21.92
N LEU A 35 9.47 2.61 -21.60
CA LEU A 35 10.50 3.11 -22.53
C LEU A 35 10.55 2.31 -23.85
N LEU A 36 10.49 0.98 -23.77
CA LEU A 36 10.53 0.14 -24.97
C LEU A 36 9.26 0.26 -25.82
N GLN A 37 8.13 0.64 -25.22
CA GLN A 37 6.89 0.92 -25.93
C GLN A 37 6.93 2.31 -26.60
N SER A 38 7.56 3.30 -25.99
CA SER A 38 7.60 4.69 -26.46
C SER A 38 8.70 4.98 -27.49
N VAL A 39 9.84 4.27 -27.45
CA VAL A 39 10.99 4.48 -28.37
C VAL A 39 10.63 4.48 -29.86
N PRO A 40 9.79 3.57 -30.39
CA PRO A 40 9.38 3.61 -31.80
C PRO A 40 8.64 4.90 -32.18
N ALA A 41 7.81 5.44 -31.28
CA ALA A 41 7.14 6.73 -31.49
C ALA A 41 8.14 7.89 -31.44
N LEU A 42 9.11 7.84 -30.50
CA LEU A 42 10.19 8.84 -30.39
C LEU A 42 11.05 8.92 -31.67
N LEU A 43 11.30 7.78 -32.31
CA LEU A 43 12.08 7.69 -33.56
C LEU A 43 11.25 8.01 -34.83
N GLY A 44 9.98 8.41 -34.68
CA GLY A 44 9.09 8.68 -35.81
C GLY A 44 8.72 7.44 -36.63
N LEU A 45 8.89 6.25 -36.06
CA LEU A 45 8.59 4.96 -36.70
C LEU A 45 7.11 4.54 -36.54
N ARG A 46 6.33 5.28 -35.75
CA ARG A 46 4.90 5.06 -35.48
C ARG A 46 4.11 6.36 -35.53
N ASP A 47 2.87 6.29 -36.01
CA ASP A 47 1.96 7.43 -36.10
C ASP A 47 1.35 7.77 -34.74
N GLY A 48 1.11 9.05 -34.44
CA GLY A 48 0.63 9.51 -33.12
C GLY A 48 -0.78 9.00 -32.77
N ARG A 49 -1.56 8.60 -33.78
CA ARG A 49 -2.87 7.95 -33.61
C ARG A 49 -2.77 6.54 -33.04
N GLU A 50 -1.59 5.90 -33.10
CA GLU A 50 -1.39 4.60 -32.47
C GLU A 50 -1.45 4.64 -30.94
N ALA A 51 -1.31 5.83 -30.33
CA ALA A 51 -1.54 6.04 -28.90
C ALA A 51 -3.01 5.80 -28.49
N LEU A 52 -3.95 5.74 -29.45
CA LEU A 52 -5.36 5.41 -29.25
C LEU A 52 -5.67 3.92 -29.52
N HIS A 53 -4.64 3.08 -29.66
CA HIS A 53 -4.77 1.63 -29.71
C HIS A 53 -4.35 0.99 -28.37
N GLY A 54 -4.65 -0.30 -28.20
CA GLY A 54 -4.30 -1.04 -26.99
C GLY A 54 -5.09 -0.57 -25.75
N PRO A 55 -4.50 -0.65 -24.54
CA PRO A 55 -5.18 -0.29 -23.29
C PRO A 55 -5.70 1.15 -23.26
N SER A 56 -4.92 2.09 -23.82
CA SER A 56 -5.31 3.49 -23.98
C SER A 56 -6.56 3.64 -24.83
N GLY A 57 -6.64 2.92 -25.96
CA GLY A 57 -7.84 2.90 -26.81
C GLY A 57 -9.07 2.40 -26.08
N CYS A 58 -8.94 1.37 -25.24
CA CYS A 58 -10.03 0.87 -24.41
C CYS A 58 -10.54 1.91 -23.40
N LEU A 59 -9.64 2.68 -22.79
CA LEU A 59 -10.03 3.78 -21.89
C LEU A 59 -10.85 4.85 -22.62
N TYR A 60 -10.37 5.33 -23.77
CA TYR A 60 -11.11 6.30 -24.59
C TYR A 60 -12.43 5.73 -25.12
N ALA A 61 -12.46 4.46 -25.52
CA ALA A 61 -13.68 3.77 -25.94
C ALA A 61 -14.72 3.68 -24.81
N ALA A 62 -14.27 3.55 -23.56
CA ALA A 62 -15.12 3.58 -22.38
C ALA A 62 -15.57 5.01 -21.98
N GLY A 63 -15.07 6.05 -22.66
CA GLY A 63 -15.43 7.45 -22.40
C GLY A 63 -14.44 8.22 -21.51
N PHE A 64 -13.22 7.72 -21.34
CA PHE A 64 -12.16 8.44 -20.63
C PHE A 64 -11.89 9.81 -21.28
N ASP A 65 -11.80 10.86 -20.46
CA ASP A 65 -11.50 12.23 -20.89
C ASP A 65 -10.33 12.77 -20.04
N PRO A 66 -9.13 12.96 -20.63
CA PRO A 66 -7.97 13.47 -19.90
C PRO A 66 -8.14 14.93 -19.44
N GLY A 67 -9.10 15.68 -20.00
CA GLY A 67 -9.45 17.02 -19.52
C GLY A 67 -10.38 17.03 -18.30
N SER A 68 -10.88 15.86 -17.89
CA SER A 68 -11.73 15.69 -16.71
C SER A 68 -10.93 15.25 -15.49
N SER A 69 -11.57 15.27 -14.31
CA SER A 69 -10.91 14.89 -13.05
C SER A 69 -10.81 13.36 -12.87
N ASP A 70 -9.86 12.90 -12.06
CA ASP A 70 -9.67 11.47 -11.76
C ASP A 70 -10.95 10.76 -11.27
N PRO A 71 -11.77 11.35 -10.37
CA PRO A 71 -12.97 10.68 -9.88
C PRO A 71 -14.01 10.50 -10.99
N GLN A 72 -14.14 11.47 -11.90
CA GLN A 72 -15.08 11.39 -13.02
C GLN A 72 -14.68 10.27 -13.98
N ASN A 73 -13.40 10.19 -14.35
CA ASN A 73 -12.89 9.13 -15.22
C ASN A 73 -12.99 7.74 -14.59
N LEU A 74 -12.72 7.62 -13.29
CA LEU A 74 -12.88 6.37 -12.58
C LEU A 74 -14.35 5.93 -12.55
N LEU A 75 -15.28 6.84 -12.27
CA LEU A 75 -16.71 6.55 -12.31
C LEU A 75 -17.17 6.12 -13.72
N THR A 76 -16.63 6.75 -14.76
CA THR A 76 -16.85 6.34 -16.16
C THR A 76 -16.33 4.93 -16.40
N ALA A 77 -15.12 4.59 -15.94
CA ALA A 77 -14.56 3.24 -16.05
C ALA A 77 -15.39 2.19 -15.29
N LEU A 78 -15.99 2.57 -14.17
CA LEU A 78 -16.87 1.71 -13.36
C LEU A 78 -18.26 1.49 -13.98
N THR A 79 -18.61 2.13 -15.11
CA THR A 79 -19.90 1.89 -15.79
C THR A 79 -19.99 0.49 -16.43
N ARG A 80 -18.88 -0.05 -16.96
CA ARG A 80 -18.80 -1.42 -17.49
C ARG A 80 -17.41 -2.02 -17.21
N PRO A 81 -17.10 -2.32 -15.93
CA PRO A 81 -15.74 -2.73 -15.54
C PRO A 81 -15.35 -4.04 -16.21
N GLY A 82 -16.26 -5.03 -16.30
CA GLY A 82 -15.98 -6.30 -16.97
C GLY A 82 -15.60 -6.14 -18.44
N THR A 83 -16.31 -5.29 -19.18
CA THR A 83 -16.01 -4.99 -20.59
C THR A 83 -14.68 -4.24 -20.72
N LEU A 84 -14.38 -3.33 -19.79
CA LEU A 84 -13.11 -2.61 -19.76
C LEU A 84 -11.93 -3.54 -19.50
N TYR A 85 -12.05 -4.43 -18.50
CA TYR A 85 -11.02 -5.43 -18.20
C TYR A 85 -10.81 -6.41 -19.37
N GLN A 86 -11.88 -6.86 -20.03
CA GLN A 86 -11.77 -7.71 -21.22
C GLN A 86 -11.03 -6.99 -22.35
N CYS A 87 -11.44 -5.76 -22.67
CA CYS A 87 -10.80 -4.94 -23.72
C CYS A 87 -9.31 -4.71 -23.43
N ILE A 88 -8.97 -4.34 -22.20
CA ILE A 88 -7.58 -4.14 -21.78
C ILE A 88 -6.82 -5.47 -21.82
N GLY A 89 -7.43 -6.56 -21.33
CA GLY A 89 -6.88 -7.91 -21.27
C GLY A 89 -6.43 -8.43 -22.63
N ASP A 90 -7.25 -8.21 -23.67
CA ASP A 90 -6.96 -8.58 -25.05
C ASP A 90 -5.74 -7.86 -25.63
N HIS A 91 -5.32 -6.76 -25.00
CA HIS A 91 -4.18 -5.94 -25.40
C HIS A 91 -3.00 -5.96 -24.42
N THR A 92 -3.18 -6.43 -23.18
CA THR A 92 -2.10 -6.51 -22.20
C THR A 92 -1.16 -7.67 -22.51
N LEU A 93 -0.02 -7.34 -23.10
CA LEU A 93 1.13 -8.22 -23.09
C LEU A 93 1.75 -8.19 -21.70
N VAL A 94 2.07 -9.37 -21.15
CA VAL A 94 2.92 -9.50 -19.96
C VAL A 94 4.16 -8.61 -20.15
N PRO A 95 4.66 -7.86 -19.14
CA PRO A 95 5.83 -6.96 -19.28
C PRO A 95 7.16 -7.74 -19.40
N TYR A 96 7.20 -8.76 -20.26
CA TYR A 96 8.35 -9.61 -20.49
C TYR A 96 9.50 -8.83 -21.13
N ARG A 97 9.20 -7.75 -21.89
CA ARG A 97 10.19 -6.86 -22.48
C ARG A 97 10.92 -6.06 -21.40
N GLY A 98 10.18 -5.41 -20.51
CA GLY A 98 10.74 -4.75 -19.33
C GLY A 98 11.51 -5.69 -18.41
N ALA A 99 11.02 -6.92 -18.21
CA ALA A 99 11.72 -7.95 -17.44
C ALA A 99 13.05 -8.35 -18.09
N LEU A 100 13.07 -8.61 -19.40
CA LEU A 100 14.28 -8.92 -20.15
C LEU A 100 15.28 -7.76 -20.13
N ALA A 101 14.81 -6.53 -20.33
CA ALA A 101 15.65 -5.33 -20.24
C ALA A 101 16.23 -5.15 -18.83
N THR A 102 15.48 -5.49 -17.79
CA THR A 102 15.99 -5.51 -16.41
C THR A 102 17.07 -6.56 -16.22
N VAL A 103 16.97 -7.73 -16.85
CA VAL A 103 18.04 -8.75 -16.86
C VAL A 103 19.30 -8.21 -17.55
N VAL A 104 19.16 -7.50 -18.68
CA VAL A 104 20.29 -6.84 -19.37
C VAL A 104 20.93 -5.78 -18.47
N LEU A 105 20.13 -4.98 -17.78
CA LEU A 105 20.60 -3.98 -16.81
C LEU A 105 21.40 -4.63 -15.69
N LEU A 106 20.91 -5.75 -15.13
CA LEU A 106 21.62 -6.51 -14.11
C LEU A 106 22.92 -7.13 -14.63
N ALA A 107 22.92 -7.64 -15.87
CA ALA A 107 24.11 -8.15 -16.54
C ALA A 107 25.15 -7.06 -16.76
N LEU A 108 24.75 -5.86 -17.19
CA LEU A 108 25.62 -4.68 -17.31
C LEU A 108 26.16 -4.27 -15.94
N ALA A 109 25.31 -4.20 -14.91
CA ALA A 109 25.73 -3.89 -13.55
C ALA A 109 26.76 -4.91 -13.02
N ALA A 110 26.53 -6.20 -13.26
CA ALA A 110 27.51 -7.24 -12.95
C ALA A 110 28.81 -7.00 -13.72
N GLY A 111 28.75 -6.82 -15.04
CA GLY A 111 29.91 -6.51 -15.88
C GLY A 111 30.72 -5.32 -15.37
N LEU A 112 30.06 -4.22 -14.99
CA LEU A 112 30.68 -3.03 -14.40
C LEU A 112 31.32 -3.33 -13.03
N TYR A 113 30.65 -4.10 -12.17
CA TYR A 113 31.22 -4.54 -10.88
C TYR A 113 32.50 -5.36 -11.06
N TRP A 114 32.54 -6.22 -12.09
CA TRP A 114 33.74 -6.96 -12.46
C TRP A 114 34.79 -6.02 -13.06
N TRP A 115 34.45 -5.15 -14.00
CA TRP A 115 35.45 -4.39 -14.75
C TRP A 115 36.08 -3.22 -13.97
N LEU A 116 35.30 -2.48 -13.16
CA LEU A 116 35.71 -1.22 -12.53
C LEU A 116 36.99 -1.31 -11.66
N PRO A 117 37.18 -2.32 -10.78
CA PRO A 117 38.39 -2.41 -9.98
C PRO A 117 39.67 -2.61 -10.81
N ALA A 118 39.58 -3.41 -11.88
CA ALA A 118 40.73 -3.73 -12.74
C ALA A 118 41.08 -2.55 -13.66
N ALA A 119 40.06 -1.89 -14.24
CA ALA A 119 40.24 -0.68 -15.01
C ALA A 119 40.92 0.42 -14.17
N ARG A 120 40.52 0.56 -12.90
CA ARG A 120 41.12 1.53 -11.97
C ARG A 120 42.61 1.27 -11.73
N GLU A 121 43.03 0.02 -11.54
CA GLU A 121 44.45 -0.35 -11.37
C GLU A 121 45.26 0.03 -12.62
N ARG A 122 44.72 -0.26 -13.81
CA ARG A 122 45.38 0.04 -15.10
C ARG A 122 45.46 1.54 -15.38
N TRP A 123 44.39 2.30 -15.15
CA TRP A 123 44.35 3.73 -15.46
C TRP A 123 45.18 4.60 -14.51
N ARG A 124 45.33 4.17 -13.25
CA ARG A 124 46.10 4.94 -12.24
C ARG A 124 47.59 4.62 -12.21
N ARG A 125 48.07 3.70 -13.07
CA ARG A 125 49.48 3.29 -13.14
C ARG A 125 50.07 3.00 -11.75
N MET A 126 49.30 2.29 -10.92
CA MET A 126 49.68 2.02 -9.53
C MET A 126 50.94 1.16 -9.49
N LEU A 127 51.87 1.52 -8.61
CA LEU A 127 53.15 0.82 -8.50
C LEU A 127 53.05 -0.36 -7.51
N PRO A 128 53.74 -1.49 -7.78
CA PRO A 128 53.97 -2.53 -6.79
C PRO A 128 54.69 -1.96 -5.57
N LEU A 129 54.43 -2.54 -4.40
CA LEU A 129 55.08 -2.14 -3.14
C LEU A 129 56.61 -2.27 -3.25
N GLU A 130 57.06 -3.31 -3.96
CA GLU A 130 58.47 -3.63 -4.23
C GLU A 130 59.23 -2.50 -4.92
N ALA A 131 58.55 -1.71 -5.77
CA ALA A 131 59.19 -0.62 -6.51
C ALA A 131 59.44 0.63 -5.66
N VAL A 132 58.85 0.71 -4.46
CA VAL A 132 58.91 1.89 -3.58
C VAL A 132 59.57 1.56 -2.23
N ASP A 133 59.42 0.32 -1.74
CA ASP A 133 59.99 -0.17 -0.48
C ASP A 133 61.31 -0.90 -0.70
N LEU A 134 62.38 -0.14 -0.96
CA LEU A 134 63.73 -0.67 -1.20
C LEU A 134 64.31 -1.37 0.04
N ASP A 135 64.00 -0.86 1.24
CA ASP A 135 64.56 -1.34 2.52
C ASP A 135 63.69 -2.43 3.19
N GLY A 136 62.53 -2.77 2.62
CA GLY A 136 61.59 -3.78 3.14
C GLY A 136 60.81 -3.38 4.41
N THR A 137 61.08 -2.19 4.96
CA THR A 137 60.49 -1.69 6.21
C THR A 137 58.98 -1.51 6.12
N LEU A 138 58.47 -1.01 5.00
CA LEU A 138 57.04 -0.79 4.79
C LEU A 138 56.30 -2.13 4.68
N ARG A 139 56.87 -3.10 3.96
CA ARG A 139 56.33 -4.46 3.84
C ARG A 139 56.23 -5.13 5.21
N ALA A 140 57.25 -5.02 6.05
CA ALA A 140 57.26 -5.59 7.39
C ALA A 140 56.16 -4.99 8.29
N GLU A 141 56.03 -3.65 8.31
CA GLU A 141 55.00 -2.97 9.09
C GLU A 141 53.58 -3.32 8.62
N LEU A 142 53.34 -3.35 7.30
CA LEU A 142 52.04 -3.76 6.74
C LEU A 142 51.71 -5.23 7.06
N ALA A 143 52.69 -6.13 7.02
CA ALA A 143 52.52 -7.52 7.42
C ALA A 143 52.15 -7.65 8.90
N ALA A 144 52.79 -6.87 9.78
CA ALA A 144 52.48 -6.83 11.21
C ALA A 144 51.05 -6.32 11.48
N LEU A 145 50.61 -5.27 10.79
CA LEU A 145 49.23 -4.76 10.90
C LEU A 145 48.21 -5.79 10.38
N CYS A 146 48.48 -6.44 9.25
CA CYS A 146 47.64 -7.52 8.74
C CYS A 146 47.52 -8.68 9.74
N ALA A 147 48.64 -9.14 10.30
CA ALA A 147 48.66 -10.22 11.29
C ALA A 147 47.80 -9.88 12.53
N ARG A 148 47.87 -8.63 13.02
CA ARG A 148 47.08 -8.14 14.16
C ARG A 148 45.56 -8.16 13.92
N THR A 149 45.12 -7.94 12.68
CA THR A 149 43.68 -7.83 12.36
C THR A 149 43.02 -9.18 12.07
N GLY A 150 43.80 -10.23 11.76
CA GLY A 150 43.29 -11.57 11.45
C GLY A 150 42.46 -11.64 10.16
N ILE A 151 42.67 -10.72 9.22
CA ILE A 151 41.94 -10.68 7.95
C ILE A 151 42.33 -11.88 7.08
N ARG A 152 41.33 -12.67 6.68
CA ARG A 152 41.51 -13.87 5.83
C ARG A 152 41.41 -13.59 4.32
N ALA A 153 41.12 -12.35 3.93
CA ALA A 153 41.03 -11.96 2.53
C ALA A 153 42.43 -11.87 1.90
N ARG A 154 42.53 -12.14 0.59
CA ARG A 154 43.79 -11.97 -0.14
C ARG A 154 44.02 -10.48 -0.38
N LEU A 155 45.04 -9.94 0.29
CA LEU A 155 45.40 -8.52 0.26
C LEU A 155 46.63 -8.30 -0.64
N ARG A 156 46.57 -7.29 -1.50
CA ARG A 156 47.72 -6.76 -2.24
C ARG A 156 47.94 -5.30 -1.85
N PHE A 157 49.18 -4.89 -1.66
CA PHE A 157 49.52 -3.50 -1.39
C PHE A 157 50.12 -2.85 -2.64
N ARG A 158 49.67 -1.64 -2.94
CA ARG A 158 50.12 -0.82 -4.08
C ARG A 158 50.30 0.62 -3.64
N VAL A 159 51.08 1.40 -4.39
CA VAL A 159 51.27 2.84 -4.15
C VAL A 159 50.71 3.63 -5.35
N ASP A 160 49.90 4.66 -5.08
CA ASP A 160 49.48 5.66 -6.08
C ASP A 160 50.42 6.87 -6.00
N PRO A 161 51.39 6.99 -6.93
CA PRO A 161 52.38 8.07 -6.88
C PRO A 161 51.76 9.45 -7.14
N ALA A 162 50.64 9.50 -7.87
CA ALA A 162 49.99 10.75 -8.28
C ALA A 162 49.19 11.41 -7.15
N ARG A 163 48.90 10.70 -6.05
CA ARG A 163 48.16 11.24 -4.92
C ARG A 163 49.07 11.63 -3.75
N THR A 164 49.25 12.93 -3.57
CA THR A 164 50.08 13.52 -2.50
C THR A 164 49.38 13.69 -1.15
N THR A 165 48.12 13.28 -1.02
CA THR A 165 47.37 13.33 0.25
C THR A 165 47.83 12.25 1.24
N SER A 166 47.79 12.51 2.54
CA SER A 166 48.18 11.58 3.61
C SER A 166 47.11 10.53 3.96
N GLY A 167 46.62 9.81 2.95
CA GLY A 167 45.55 8.81 3.09
C GLY A 167 45.84 7.50 2.35
N ALA A 168 44.86 6.61 2.35
CA ALA A 168 44.88 5.38 1.58
C ALA A 168 43.48 5.11 1.02
N SER A 169 43.36 4.11 0.16
CA SER A 169 42.06 3.64 -0.32
C SER A 169 42.09 2.16 -0.66
N VAL A 170 41.00 1.46 -0.42
CA VAL A 170 40.85 0.04 -0.81
C VAL A 170 39.95 -0.10 -2.04
N HIS A 171 40.37 -0.96 -2.97
CA HIS A 171 39.54 -1.41 -4.08
C HIS A 171 39.71 -2.92 -4.32
N GLY A 172 38.80 -3.54 -5.06
CA GLY A 172 38.84 -4.98 -5.33
C GLY A 172 37.45 -5.60 -5.23
N ARG A 173 37.39 -6.93 -5.17
CA ARG A 173 36.13 -7.68 -5.13
C ARG A 173 36.27 -9.06 -4.51
N SER A 174 35.20 -9.54 -3.89
CA SER A 174 34.98 -10.96 -3.55
C SER A 174 36.13 -11.62 -2.78
N GLY A 175 36.71 -10.90 -1.82
CA GLY A 175 37.82 -11.41 -1.00
C GLY A 175 39.23 -11.22 -1.60
N ASN A 176 39.34 -10.67 -2.81
CA ASN A 176 40.60 -10.23 -3.41
C ASN A 176 40.64 -8.70 -3.43
N TYR A 177 41.35 -8.09 -2.49
CA TYR A 177 41.41 -6.64 -2.35
C TYR A 177 42.83 -6.11 -2.53
N THR A 178 42.92 -4.91 -3.07
CA THR A 178 44.13 -4.12 -3.20
C THR A 178 43.99 -2.89 -2.31
N VAL A 179 44.90 -2.74 -1.34
CA VAL A 179 45.04 -1.53 -0.53
C VAL A 179 46.06 -0.63 -1.22
N CYS A 180 45.60 0.55 -1.62
CA CYS A 180 46.38 1.54 -2.34
C CYS A 180 46.77 2.67 -1.37
N LEU A 181 48.06 2.79 -1.09
CA LEU A 181 48.63 3.83 -0.26
C LEU A 181 48.91 5.07 -1.12
N HIS A 182 48.49 6.25 -0.68
CA HIS A 182 48.84 7.49 -1.35
C HIS A 182 50.30 7.86 -1.03
N SER A 183 51.03 8.46 -1.97
CA SER A 183 52.44 8.82 -1.77
C SER A 183 52.66 9.73 -0.57
N GLY A 184 51.72 10.64 -0.28
CA GLY A 184 51.77 11.53 0.88
C GLY A 184 51.59 10.85 2.25
N LEU A 185 51.19 9.57 2.29
CA LEU A 185 51.11 8.80 3.52
C LEU A 185 52.47 8.19 3.90
N LEU A 186 53.33 7.90 2.93
CA LEU A 186 54.59 7.17 3.15
C LEU A 186 55.56 7.90 4.10
N PRO A 187 55.76 9.23 4.01
CA PRO A 187 56.64 9.94 4.95
C PRO A 187 56.20 9.81 6.42
N ARG A 188 54.89 9.64 6.66
CA ARG A 188 54.34 9.49 8.02
C ARG A 188 54.76 8.19 8.69
N LEU A 189 55.21 7.19 7.93
CA LEU A 189 55.76 5.97 8.54
C LEU A 189 56.92 6.28 9.50
N ARG A 190 57.72 7.32 9.22
CA ARG A 190 58.82 7.76 10.08
C ARG A 190 58.43 8.94 10.97
N THR A 191 57.70 9.95 10.45
CA THR A 191 57.42 11.19 11.18
C THR A 191 56.22 11.10 12.14
N ASP A 192 55.26 10.22 11.86
CA ASP A 192 54.06 9.99 12.68
C ASP A 192 53.58 8.54 12.50
N PRO A 193 54.29 7.55 13.08
CA PRO A 193 53.98 6.14 12.88
C PRO A 193 52.58 5.77 13.42
N ALA A 194 52.13 6.44 14.48
CA ALA A 194 50.79 6.26 15.04
C ALA A 194 49.71 6.66 14.04
N GLY A 195 49.88 7.81 13.39
CA GLY A 195 49.00 8.29 12.34
C GLY A 195 49.04 7.45 11.06
N PHE A 196 50.19 6.89 10.69
CA PHE A 196 50.30 5.91 9.60
C PHE A 196 49.48 4.64 9.91
N ARG A 197 49.72 4.04 11.08
CA ARG A 197 49.01 2.84 11.56
C ARG A 197 47.51 3.06 11.64
N ALA A 198 47.06 4.23 12.12
CA ALA A 198 45.65 4.57 12.22
C ALA A 198 44.94 4.56 10.85
N VAL A 199 45.57 5.11 9.81
CA VAL A 199 45.03 5.11 8.44
C VAL A 199 44.97 3.68 7.89
N VAL A 200 46.04 2.90 8.02
CA VAL A 200 46.07 1.51 7.51
C VAL A 200 45.04 0.63 8.24
N LEU A 201 44.93 0.73 9.56
CA LEU A 201 43.95 -0.04 10.35
C LEU A 201 42.50 0.33 9.98
N HIS A 202 42.23 1.60 9.65
CA HIS A 202 40.94 2.05 9.13
C HIS A 202 40.62 1.41 7.77
N GLU A 203 41.55 1.43 6.82
CA GLU A 203 41.37 0.76 5.52
C GLU A 203 41.19 -0.76 5.64
N LEU A 204 41.95 -1.40 6.54
CA LEU A 204 41.77 -2.83 6.85
C LEU A 204 40.40 -3.11 7.47
N ALA A 205 39.82 -2.16 8.21
CA ALA A 205 38.48 -2.32 8.76
C ALA A 205 37.41 -2.34 7.66
N HIS A 206 37.58 -1.53 6.61
CA HIS A 206 36.73 -1.59 5.42
C HIS A 206 36.81 -2.95 4.72
N VAL A 207 38.01 -3.56 4.64
CA VAL A 207 38.17 -4.93 4.11
C VAL A 207 37.42 -5.95 4.98
N HIS A 208 37.62 -5.89 6.29
CA HIS A 208 36.99 -6.82 7.24
C HIS A 208 35.47 -6.79 7.16
N HIS A 209 34.88 -5.60 7.03
CA HIS A 209 33.44 -5.41 6.90
C HIS A 209 32.92 -5.56 5.44
N ARG A 210 33.79 -5.86 4.47
CA ARG A 210 33.48 -5.95 3.02
C ARG A 210 32.88 -4.68 2.43
N ASP A 211 33.23 -3.52 2.97
CA ASP A 211 32.66 -2.22 2.57
C ASP A 211 32.85 -1.93 1.09
N VAL A 212 34.00 -2.38 0.56
CA VAL A 212 34.40 -2.28 -0.84
C VAL A 212 33.40 -2.98 -1.76
N ASP A 213 32.98 -4.22 -1.46
CA ASP A 213 32.07 -4.98 -2.33
C ASP A 213 30.72 -4.28 -2.47
N TYR A 214 30.14 -3.83 -1.35
CA TYR A 214 28.86 -3.11 -1.36
C TYR A 214 28.97 -1.76 -2.07
N ALA A 215 30.08 -1.03 -1.87
CA ALA A 215 30.30 0.25 -2.54
C ALA A 215 30.40 0.06 -4.07
N TYR A 216 31.16 -0.93 -4.54
CA TYR A 216 31.28 -1.20 -5.98
C TYR A 216 29.98 -1.75 -6.57
N ALA A 217 29.33 -2.71 -5.92
CA ALA A 217 28.08 -3.30 -6.41
C ALA A 217 26.97 -2.25 -6.53
N SER A 218 26.80 -1.42 -5.50
CA SER A 218 25.83 -0.31 -5.52
C SER A 218 26.15 0.75 -6.58
N THR A 219 27.44 1.09 -6.75
CA THR A 219 27.87 2.02 -7.81
C THR A 219 27.59 1.47 -9.20
N ALA A 220 27.87 0.19 -9.41
CA ALA A 220 27.68 -0.46 -10.69
C ALA A 220 26.19 -0.55 -11.07
N LEU A 221 25.34 -0.99 -10.13
CA LEU A 221 23.89 -1.02 -10.34
C LEU A 221 23.32 0.37 -10.60
N TRP A 222 23.70 1.35 -9.77
CA TRP A 222 23.23 2.73 -9.95
C TRP A 222 23.62 3.31 -11.31
N ARG A 223 24.87 3.09 -11.76
CA ARG A 223 25.32 3.56 -13.08
C ARG A 223 24.58 2.89 -14.22
N ALA A 224 24.35 1.57 -14.14
CA ALA A 224 23.56 0.84 -15.13
C ALA A 224 22.12 1.36 -15.17
N TYR A 225 21.51 1.59 -14.01
CA TYR A 225 20.16 2.15 -13.91
C TYR A 225 20.06 3.58 -14.45
N VAL A 226 21.01 4.45 -14.12
CA VAL A 226 21.04 5.82 -14.67
C VAL A 226 21.14 5.79 -16.20
N LEU A 227 22.04 4.96 -16.74
CA LEU A 227 22.31 4.88 -18.17
C LEU A 227 21.12 4.31 -18.96
N LEU A 228 20.52 3.23 -18.46
CA LEU A 228 19.52 2.46 -19.21
C LEU A 228 18.08 2.85 -18.90
N ALA A 229 17.79 3.43 -17.73
CA ALA A 229 16.44 3.82 -17.33
C ALA A 229 16.31 5.34 -17.20
N LEU A 230 17.02 5.98 -16.25
CA LEU A 230 16.75 7.39 -15.93
C LEU A 230 17.04 8.37 -17.07
N ILE A 231 18.19 8.26 -17.74
CA ILE A 231 18.54 9.16 -18.85
C ILE A 231 17.51 9.04 -19.99
N PRO A 232 17.17 7.83 -20.47
CA PRO A 232 16.09 7.65 -21.44
C PRO A 232 14.75 8.22 -20.97
N THR A 233 14.32 7.96 -19.73
CA THR A 233 13.06 8.51 -19.19
C THR A 233 13.07 10.04 -19.19
N PHE A 234 14.17 10.68 -18.75
CA PHE A 234 14.25 12.14 -18.78
C PHE A 234 14.28 12.71 -20.20
N ALA A 235 14.94 12.02 -21.13
CA ALA A 235 14.96 12.42 -22.53
C ALA A 235 13.55 12.32 -23.15
N GLU A 236 12.83 11.23 -22.88
CA GLU A 236 11.45 11.03 -23.33
C GLU A 236 10.52 12.10 -22.73
N THR A 237 10.51 12.27 -21.42
CA THR A 237 9.64 13.28 -20.78
C THR A 237 9.98 14.70 -21.27
N GLY A 238 11.26 15.02 -21.46
CA GLY A 238 11.69 16.30 -22.02
C GLY A 238 11.21 16.50 -23.46
N TRP A 239 11.24 15.44 -24.27
CA TRP A 239 10.72 15.45 -25.64
C TRP A 239 9.20 15.64 -25.68
N VAL A 240 8.45 14.87 -24.87
CA VAL A 240 6.99 15.00 -24.73
C VAL A 240 6.61 16.41 -24.30
N LEU A 241 7.33 16.99 -23.33
CA LEU A 241 7.12 18.36 -22.88
C LEU A 241 7.39 19.37 -24.00
N ALA A 242 8.48 19.20 -24.77
CA ALA A 242 8.79 20.06 -25.90
C ALA A 242 7.70 20.02 -26.99
N LEU A 243 7.16 18.84 -27.30
CA LEU A 243 6.03 18.68 -28.23
C LEU A 243 4.73 19.31 -27.69
N GLY A 244 4.43 19.11 -26.40
CA GLY A 244 3.26 19.72 -25.78
C GLY A 244 3.31 21.24 -25.78
N LEU A 245 4.49 21.82 -25.51
CA LEU A 245 4.71 23.27 -25.51
C LEU A 245 4.76 23.88 -26.91
N SER A 246 5.10 23.12 -27.95
CA SER A 246 5.08 23.59 -29.34
C SER A 246 3.68 23.62 -29.96
N GLY A 247 2.65 23.20 -29.23
CA GLY A 247 1.25 23.21 -29.69
C GLY A 247 0.87 21.99 -30.53
N VAL A 248 1.71 20.94 -30.56
CA VAL A 248 1.35 19.68 -31.20
C VAL A 248 0.16 19.06 -30.47
N LYS A 249 -0.90 18.78 -31.23
CA LYS A 249 -2.12 18.15 -30.72
C LYS A 249 -1.82 16.72 -30.25
N SER A 250 -2.10 16.43 -28.98
CA SER A 250 -1.91 15.11 -28.37
C SER A 250 -3.16 14.69 -27.60
N PRO A 251 -3.55 13.40 -27.65
CA PRO A 251 -4.63 12.85 -26.83
C PRO A 251 -4.51 13.23 -25.36
N TRP A 252 -3.28 13.27 -24.84
CA TRP A 252 -3.02 13.37 -23.40
C TRP A 252 -2.59 14.76 -22.93
N TRP A 253 -2.42 15.75 -23.82
CA TRP A 253 -1.93 17.09 -23.45
C TRP A 253 -3.00 18.16 -23.70
N PRO A 254 -3.20 19.13 -22.77
CA PRO A 254 -2.52 19.30 -21.49
C PRO A 254 -3.15 18.51 -20.33
N GLY A 255 -4.34 17.91 -20.51
CA GLY A 255 -5.13 17.32 -19.43
C GLY A 255 -4.43 16.20 -18.65
N GLY A 256 -3.64 15.35 -19.33
CA GLY A 256 -2.82 14.29 -18.73
C GLY A 256 -1.39 14.71 -18.40
N ALA A 257 -1.09 16.01 -18.26
CA ALA A 257 0.26 16.48 -17.98
C ALA A 257 0.86 15.89 -16.68
N ALA A 258 0.06 15.70 -15.63
CA ALA A 258 0.53 15.09 -14.39
C ALA A 258 1.04 13.66 -14.64
N MET A 259 0.24 12.83 -15.31
CA MET A 259 0.58 11.47 -15.71
C MET A 259 1.86 11.42 -16.56
N LEU A 260 1.96 12.30 -17.58
CA LEU A 260 3.11 12.32 -18.50
C LEU A 260 4.42 12.77 -17.83
N LEU A 261 4.35 13.65 -16.83
CA LEU A 261 5.53 14.18 -16.12
C LEU A 261 5.89 13.37 -14.87
N ALA A 262 4.97 12.54 -14.37
CA ALA A 262 5.18 11.74 -13.18
C ALA A 262 6.38 10.76 -13.26
N PRO A 263 6.67 10.07 -14.38
CA PRO A 263 7.85 9.21 -14.48
C PRO A 263 9.16 9.97 -14.19
N ALA A 264 9.30 11.20 -14.67
CA ALA A 264 10.45 12.05 -14.36
C ALA A 264 10.49 12.44 -12.87
N LEU A 265 9.35 12.78 -12.26
CA LEU A 265 9.27 13.08 -10.82
C LEU A 265 9.67 11.85 -9.98
N VAL A 266 9.14 10.67 -10.29
CA VAL A 266 9.52 9.40 -9.63
C VAL A 266 11.01 9.13 -9.82
N GLY A 267 11.53 9.31 -11.04
CA GLY A 267 12.96 9.18 -11.35
C GLY A 267 13.85 10.12 -10.54
N LEU A 268 13.47 11.39 -10.39
CA LEU A 268 14.18 12.37 -9.56
C LEU A 268 14.16 12.00 -8.07
N VAL A 269 13.01 11.56 -7.56
CA VAL A 269 12.86 11.12 -6.17
C VAL A 269 13.69 9.86 -5.92
N LEU A 270 13.67 8.89 -6.83
CA LEU A 270 14.48 7.69 -6.73
C LEU A 270 15.98 8.03 -6.78
N ALA A 271 16.40 8.96 -7.64
CA ALA A 271 17.77 9.44 -7.68
C ALA A 271 18.20 10.09 -6.36
N ALA A 272 17.40 11.03 -5.84
CA ALA A 272 17.64 11.64 -4.55
C ALA A 272 17.72 10.58 -3.43
N LEU A 273 16.82 9.61 -3.45
CA LEU A 273 16.77 8.51 -2.49
C LEU A 273 18.05 7.65 -2.54
N VAL A 274 18.48 7.21 -3.72
CA VAL A 274 19.70 6.41 -3.89
C VAL A 274 20.92 7.21 -3.44
N HIS A 275 21.01 8.49 -3.80
CA HIS A 275 22.12 9.35 -3.40
C HIS A 275 22.18 9.54 -1.89
N LEU A 276 21.05 9.86 -1.24
CA LEU A 276 20.98 10.05 0.22
C LEU A 276 21.22 8.74 0.98
N ALA A 277 20.65 7.63 0.52
CA ALA A 277 20.85 6.31 1.12
C ALA A 277 22.32 5.86 1.01
N ARG A 278 22.95 6.10 -0.14
CA ARG A 278 24.38 5.84 -0.35
C ARG A 278 25.23 6.71 0.58
N ALA A 279 24.95 8.01 0.66
CA ALA A 279 25.71 8.92 1.50
C ALA A 279 25.58 8.54 3.00
N ASP A 280 24.38 8.22 3.49
CA ASP A 280 24.16 7.73 4.85
C ASP A 280 24.88 6.41 5.13
N LEU A 281 24.81 5.46 4.17
CA LEU A 281 25.49 4.17 4.28
C LEU A 281 27.00 4.36 4.38
N LEU A 282 27.61 5.13 3.48
CA LEU A 282 29.05 5.37 3.47
C LEU A 282 29.48 6.07 4.76
N ARG A 283 28.81 7.15 5.17
CA ARG A 283 29.12 7.83 6.43
C ARG A 283 29.09 6.90 7.64
N ARG A 284 28.06 6.07 7.76
CA ARG A 284 27.95 5.11 8.87
C ARG A 284 29.08 4.08 8.86
N ARG A 285 29.49 3.62 7.67
CA ARG A 285 30.58 2.64 7.52
C ARG A 285 31.94 3.22 7.88
N GLU A 286 32.20 4.48 7.57
CA GLU A 286 33.40 5.20 8.04
C GLU A 286 33.47 5.21 9.57
N LEU A 287 32.35 5.48 10.26
CA LEU A 287 32.32 5.49 11.73
C LEU A 287 32.51 4.08 12.34
N PHE A 288 32.04 3.02 11.66
CA PHE A 288 32.31 1.64 12.07
C PHE A 288 33.77 1.25 11.82
N ALA A 289 34.37 1.71 10.72
CA ALA A 289 35.78 1.52 10.42
C ALA A 289 36.66 2.21 11.47
N ASP A 290 36.34 3.45 11.85
CA ASP A 290 37.01 4.19 12.94
C ASP A 290 37.04 3.41 14.25
N ARG A 291 35.87 2.93 14.70
CA ARG A 291 35.78 2.16 15.94
C ARG A 291 36.55 0.85 15.88
N ARG A 292 36.52 0.18 14.73
CA ARG A 292 37.25 -1.06 14.55
C ARG A 292 38.76 -0.82 14.53
N ALA A 293 39.22 0.24 13.89
CA ALA A 293 40.62 0.64 13.88
C ALA A 293 41.14 0.91 15.30
N VAL A 294 40.39 1.68 16.10
CA VAL A 294 40.73 1.91 17.52
C VAL A 294 40.71 0.60 18.32
N ALA A 295 39.72 -0.27 18.10
CA ALA A 295 39.66 -1.57 18.75
C ALA A 295 40.81 -2.51 18.37
N TRP A 296 41.44 -2.31 17.20
CA TRP A 296 42.67 -3.02 16.81
C TRP A 296 43.95 -2.34 17.28
N GLY A 297 43.85 -1.23 18.03
CA GLY A 297 44.98 -0.52 18.63
C GLY A 297 45.50 0.68 17.83
N ALA A 298 44.66 1.32 17.02
CA ALA A 298 44.95 2.65 16.50
C ALA A 298 44.79 3.71 17.61
N ASP A 299 45.67 4.70 17.65
CA ASP A 299 45.59 5.81 18.62
C ASP A 299 44.39 6.72 18.31
N ALA A 300 43.46 6.82 19.27
CA ALA A 300 42.27 7.66 19.16
C ALA A 300 42.59 9.16 19.00
N ALA A 301 43.78 9.62 19.45
CA ALA A 301 44.23 10.99 19.23
C ALA A 301 44.35 11.34 17.73
N SER A 302 44.54 10.35 16.86
CA SER A 302 44.60 10.54 15.40
C SER A 302 43.31 11.14 14.80
N TRP A 303 42.19 11.06 15.52
CA TRP A 303 40.89 11.62 15.14
C TRP A 303 40.59 12.99 15.79
N GLN A 304 41.49 13.53 16.62
CA GLN A 304 41.36 14.86 17.24
C GLN A 304 41.73 16.02 16.28
N ARG A 305 41.12 16.05 15.10
CA ARG A 305 41.34 17.11 14.11
C ARG A 305 40.23 18.18 14.16
N PRO A 306 40.55 19.47 14.02
CA PRO A 306 39.53 20.50 13.92
C PRO A 306 38.67 20.29 12.66
N ASP A 307 37.39 20.65 12.74
CA ASP A 307 36.55 20.69 11.52
C ASP A 307 37.02 21.86 10.65
N PRO A 308 37.10 21.69 9.31
CA PRO A 308 37.53 22.76 8.43
C PRO A 308 36.57 23.96 8.53
N THR A 309 37.11 25.15 8.81
CA THR A 309 36.37 26.41 8.83
C THR A 309 36.21 26.92 7.40
N GLY A 310 34.96 27.01 6.92
CA GLY A 310 34.65 27.57 5.60
C GLY A 310 33.58 28.68 5.66
N PRO A 311 33.50 29.57 4.66
CA PRO A 311 32.62 30.75 4.66
C PRO A 311 31.11 30.43 4.49
N VAL A 312 30.74 29.16 4.31
CA VAL A 312 29.37 28.74 4.01
C VAL A 312 28.46 28.87 5.24
N ALA A 313 27.23 29.36 5.06
CA ALA A 313 26.25 29.51 6.13
C ALA A 313 25.98 28.17 6.88
N PRO A 314 25.70 28.20 8.20
CA PRO A 314 25.53 26.99 9.01
C PRO A 314 24.43 26.02 8.52
N TRP A 315 23.32 26.54 7.99
CA TRP A 315 22.21 25.70 7.50
C TRP A 315 22.55 25.01 6.16
N LEU A 316 23.18 25.73 5.22
CA LEU A 316 23.70 25.17 3.98
C LEU A 316 24.72 24.07 4.27
N ARG A 317 25.62 24.27 5.24
CA ARG A 317 26.57 23.23 5.68
C ARG A 317 25.87 21.97 6.21
N ARG A 318 24.71 22.10 6.86
CA ARG A 318 23.93 20.94 7.34
C ARG A 318 23.27 20.19 6.18
N LEU A 319 22.74 20.91 5.18
CA LEU A 319 22.14 20.28 4.00
C LEU A 319 23.21 19.59 3.14
N THR A 320 24.34 20.25 2.87
CA THR A 320 25.42 19.65 2.09
C THR A 320 26.09 18.49 2.83
N ALA A 321 26.11 18.50 4.17
CA ALA A 321 26.55 17.35 4.96
C ALA A 321 25.69 16.09 4.74
N LEU A 322 24.40 16.23 4.38
CA LEU A 322 23.55 15.08 4.03
C LEU A 322 23.98 14.41 2.71
N LEU A 323 24.57 15.18 1.80
CA LEU A 323 25.10 14.71 0.51
C LEU A 323 26.55 14.19 0.62
N GLY A 324 27.29 14.62 1.65
CA GLY A 324 28.66 14.17 1.88
C GLY A 324 28.75 12.68 2.22
N THR A 325 29.70 11.97 1.61
CA THR A 325 29.93 10.54 1.86
C THR A 325 30.83 10.27 3.07
N HIS A 326 31.54 11.28 3.56
CA HIS A 326 32.40 11.18 4.75
C HIS A 326 31.81 12.01 5.92
N PRO A 327 31.87 11.49 7.14
CA PRO A 327 31.43 12.22 8.33
C PRO A 327 32.40 13.36 8.67
N GLN A 328 31.88 14.38 9.34
CA GLN A 328 32.70 15.48 9.87
C GLN A 328 33.61 14.97 11.00
N TRP A 329 34.73 15.65 11.27
CA TRP A 329 35.66 15.23 12.34
C TRP A 329 34.98 15.27 13.71
N ALA A 330 34.10 16.24 13.98
CA ALA A 330 33.31 16.23 15.20
C ALA A 330 32.39 15.02 15.32
N GLU A 331 31.82 14.53 14.22
CA GLU A 331 30.98 13.33 14.23
C GLU A 331 31.82 12.08 14.52
N ARG A 332 33.00 11.95 13.89
CA ARG A 332 33.95 10.86 14.15
C ARG A 332 34.39 10.82 15.61
N ARG A 333 34.81 11.96 16.18
CA ARG A 333 35.17 12.07 17.61
C ARG A 333 34.04 11.62 18.52
N ARG A 334 32.82 12.13 18.28
CA ARG A 334 31.64 11.78 19.09
C ARG A 334 31.30 10.29 19.01
N ALA A 335 31.50 9.65 17.85
CA ALA A 335 31.24 8.23 17.65
C ALA A 335 32.25 7.31 18.34
N LEU A 336 33.48 7.79 18.56
CA LEU A 336 34.49 7.10 19.35
C LEU A 336 34.18 7.19 20.86
N VAL A 337 33.71 8.35 21.35
CA VAL A 337 33.38 8.58 22.76
C VAL A 337 32.08 7.88 23.19
N ASP A 338 30.99 8.02 22.44
CA ASP A 338 29.68 7.43 22.77
C ASP A 338 29.33 6.32 21.76
N ALA A 339 29.67 5.09 22.12
CA ALA A 339 29.37 3.88 21.34
C ALA A 339 27.88 3.69 21.05
N GLY A 340 27.02 4.10 21.99
CA GLY A 340 25.58 3.93 21.88
C GLY A 340 24.94 4.81 20.82
N ARG A 341 25.63 5.84 20.31
CA ARG A 341 25.07 6.75 19.26
C ARG A 341 25.03 6.13 17.89
N LEU A 342 25.97 5.26 17.54
CA LEU A 342 25.96 4.57 16.25
C LEU A 342 24.82 3.57 16.14
N ASP A 343 24.39 3.05 17.28
CA ASP A 343 23.24 2.18 17.38
C ASP A 343 21.93 2.98 17.25
N ARG A 344 21.92 4.31 17.43
CA ARG A 344 20.68 5.09 17.34
C ARG A 344 20.10 5.10 15.92
N VAL A 345 18.77 5.00 15.86
CA VAL A 345 18.00 5.08 14.61
C VAL A 345 18.04 6.51 14.07
N SER A 346 18.50 6.66 12.82
CA SER A 346 18.43 7.93 12.10
C SER A 346 17.00 8.16 11.59
N ALA A 347 16.47 9.35 11.85
CA ALA A 347 15.21 9.83 11.29
C ALA A 347 15.21 9.75 9.76
N LEU A 348 16.28 10.24 9.12
CA LEU A 348 16.47 10.17 7.68
C LEU A 348 16.40 8.73 7.18
N ALA A 349 17.00 7.77 7.90
CA ALA A 349 16.99 6.38 7.44
C ALA A 349 15.59 5.76 7.50
N MET A 350 14.77 6.11 8.49
CA MET A 350 13.37 5.66 8.54
C MET A 350 12.53 6.33 7.47
N PHE A 351 12.73 7.63 7.24
CA PHE A 351 12.12 8.37 6.14
C PHE A 351 12.42 7.73 4.77
N LEU A 352 13.69 7.51 4.45
CA LEU A 352 14.08 6.87 3.19
C LEU A 352 13.52 5.45 3.06
N THR A 353 13.44 4.69 4.17
CA THR A 353 12.79 3.37 4.18
C THR A 353 11.31 3.47 3.81
N GLY A 354 10.61 4.50 4.30
CA GLY A 354 9.21 4.74 3.99
C GLY A 354 8.99 5.11 2.53
N VAL A 355 9.81 6.02 1.99
CA VAL A 355 9.73 6.37 0.56
C VAL A 355 10.01 5.14 -0.29
N SER A 356 11.06 4.36 0.03
CA SER A 356 11.37 3.12 -0.69
C SER A 356 10.23 2.11 -0.64
N ALA A 357 9.55 1.98 0.50
CA ALA A 357 8.44 1.05 0.67
C ALA A 357 7.23 1.41 -0.19
N ALA A 358 6.85 2.69 -0.22
CA ALA A 358 5.73 3.15 -1.03
C ALA A 358 6.02 3.04 -2.53
N LEU A 359 7.23 3.43 -2.96
CA LEU A 359 7.66 3.24 -4.35
C LEU A 359 7.69 1.75 -4.74
N LEU A 360 8.20 0.89 -3.86
CA LEU A 360 8.25 -0.56 -4.09
C LEU A 360 6.83 -1.13 -4.22
N TYR A 361 5.93 -0.77 -3.30
CA TYR A 361 4.53 -1.19 -3.34
C TYR A 361 3.88 -0.82 -4.68
N GLN A 362 4.07 0.43 -5.13
CA GLN A 362 3.50 0.90 -6.39
C GLN A 362 4.11 0.21 -7.61
N SER A 363 5.43 0.03 -7.67
CA SER A 363 6.06 -0.74 -8.75
C SER A 363 5.67 -2.23 -8.76
N LEU A 364 5.24 -2.80 -7.63
CA LEU A 364 4.71 -4.17 -7.59
C LEU A 364 3.26 -4.22 -8.09
N MET A 365 2.47 -3.19 -7.83
CA MET A 365 1.08 -3.10 -8.29
C MET A 365 0.96 -2.98 -9.81
N THR A 366 2.01 -2.55 -10.52
CA THR A 366 2.03 -2.53 -11.99
C THR A 366 2.26 -3.90 -12.62
N LEU A 367 2.66 -4.90 -11.84
CA LEU A 367 2.93 -6.25 -12.35
C LEU A 367 1.63 -7.07 -12.28
N PRO A 368 1.07 -7.53 -13.41
CA PRO A 368 -0.25 -8.19 -13.42
C PRO A 368 -0.38 -9.37 -12.47
N VAL A 369 0.69 -10.18 -12.34
CA VAL A 369 0.74 -11.35 -11.43
C VAL A 369 0.60 -10.96 -9.95
N LEU A 370 0.97 -9.73 -9.60
CA LEU A 370 1.01 -9.25 -8.21
C LEU A 370 -0.06 -8.19 -7.91
N SER A 371 -0.78 -7.70 -8.93
CA SER A 371 -1.81 -6.67 -8.80
C SER A 371 -3.14 -7.24 -8.29
N GLU A 372 -3.54 -8.45 -8.70
CA GLU A 372 -4.87 -9.03 -8.37
C GLU A 372 -4.96 -9.65 -6.96
N GLY A 373 -3.88 -9.66 -6.18
CA GLY A 373 -3.87 -10.24 -4.83
C GLY A 373 -2.98 -9.50 -3.83
N PRO A 374 -2.88 -9.98 -2.57
CA PRO A 374 -2.11 -9.31 -1.52
C PRO A 374 -0.58 -9.43 -1.69
N GLY A 375 -0.10 -10.02 -2.79
CA GLY A 375 1.32 -10.31 -3.03
C GLY A 375 2.21 -9.07 -2.96
N SER A 376 1.77 -7.93 -3.53
CA SER A 376 2.50 -6.66 -3.47
C SER A 376 2.70 -6.17 -2.03
N ILE A 377 1.66 -6.30 -1.19
CA ILE A 377 1.72 -5.94 0.24
C ILE A 377 2.67 -6.88 0.98
N TRP A 378 2.58 -8.19 0.74
CA TRP A 378 3.44 -9.18 1.39
C TRP A 378 4.92 -8.94 1.12
N ILE A 379 5.30 -8.68 -0.13
CA ILE A 379 6.69 -8.40 -0.51
C ILE A 379 7.15 -7.09 0.16
N THR A 380 6.32 -6.06 0.13
CA THR A 380 6.63 -4.75 0.75
C THR A 380 6.83 -4.89 2.26
N VAL A 381 5.89 -5.53 2.96
CA VAL A 381 5.96 -5.79 4.41
C VAL A 381 7.16 -6.68 4.76
N GLY A 382 7.43 -7.69 3.95
CA GLY A 382 8.58 -8.58 4.09
C GLY A 382 9.92 -7.86 3.94
N ALA A 383 9.98 -6.80 3.13
CA ALA A 383 11.18 -5.98 2.96
C ALA A 383 11.34 -4.92 4.07
N VAL A 384 10.24 -4.30 4.52
CA VAL A 384 10.25 -3.21 5.51
C VAL A 384 10.36 -3.70 6.94
N THR A 385 9.66 -4.78 7.30
CA THR A 385 9.61 -5.26 8.69
C THR A 385 11.00 -5.61 9.23
N PRO A 386 11.89 -6.32 8.51
CA PRO A 386 13.25 -6.58 8.99
C PRO A 386 14.04 -5.28 9.23
N VAL A 387 13.88 -4.27 8.37
CA VAL A 387 14.53 -2.96 8.54
C VAL A 387 14.04 -2.30 9.82
N LEU A 388 12.73 -2.24 10.03
CA LEU A 388 12.11 -1.63 11.21
C LEU A 388 12.53 -2.37 12.49
N CYS A 389 12.38 -3.70 12.51
CA CYS A 389 12.66 -4.53 13.67
C CYS A 389 14.14 -4.51 14.05
N LEU A 390 15.06 -4.57 13.08
CA LEU A 390 16.49 -4.51 13.36
C LEU A 390 16.95 -3.11 13.76
N ALA A 391 16.43 -2.05 13.10
CA ALA A 391 16.77 -0.68 13.44
C ALA A 391 16.37 -0.34 14.87
N LEU A 392 15.15 -0.71 15.29
CA LEU A 392 14.65 -0.43 16.64
C LEU A 392 15.06 -1.47 17.68
N GLY A 393 15.33 -2.71 17.26
CA GLY A 393 15.62 -3.82 18.16
C GLY A 393 17.10 -3.97 18.53
N LEU A 394 18.03 -3.74 17.61
CA LEU A 394 19.48 -3.82 17.89
C LEU A 394 19.92 -2.89 19.04
N PRO A 395 19.44 -1.64 19.15
CA PRO A 395 19.82 -0.76 20.25
C PRO A 395 19.30 -1.26 21.60
N LEU A 396 18.12 -1.89 21.61
CA LEU A 396 17.55 -2.48 22.82
C LEU A 396 18.31 -3.74 23.24
N LEU A 397 18.79 -4.54 22.29
CA LEU A 397 19.64 -5.70 22.55
C LEU A 397 20.99 -5.29 23.14
N ARG A 398 21.63 -4.25 22.59
CA ARG A 398 22.98 -3.78 22.97
C ARG A 398 22.98 -2.91 24.23
N GLY A 399 21.97 -2.06 24.40
CA GLY A 399 21.82 -1.10 25.50
C GLY A 399 21.40 -1.72 26.84
N SER A 400 21.12 -3.02 26.89
CA SER A 400 20.82 -3.75 28.14
C SER A 400 21.98 -3.79 29.16
N ARG A 401 23.13 -3.18 28.84
CA ARG A 401 24.34 -3.11 29.70
C ARG A 401 24.69 -1.72 30.23
N THR A 402 24.05 -0.65 29.79
CA THR A 402 24.29 0.70 30.32
C THR A 402 22.97 1.28 30.79
N ALA A 403 22.74 1.20 32.10
CA ALA A 403 21.71 1.94 32.80
C ALA A 403 21.99 3.43 32.60
N ASP A 404 21.30 4.02 31.62
CA ASP A 404 20.99 5.44 31.43
C ASP A 404 20.93 5.70 29.92
N GLY A 405 19.71 5.84 29.38
CA GLY A 405 19.59 5.95 27.94
C GLY A 405 18.25 6.48 27.47
N HIS A 406 18.16 7.81 27.33
CA HIS A 406 17.20 8.46 26.45
C HIS A 406 17.51 8.09 24.98
N GLY A 407 17.21 6.84 24.60
CA GLY A 407 17.18 6.41 23.21
C GLY A 407 16.12 7.21 22.44
N PRO A 408 16.31 7.46 21.13
CA PRO A 408 15.31 8.12 20.31
C PRO A 408 13.97 7.37 20.40
N SER A 409 12.88 8.13 20.54
CA SER A 409 11.55 7.57 20.71
C SER A 409 11.16 6.74 19.48
N ALA A 410 10.71 5.50 19.70
CA ALA A 410 10.16 4.65 18.64
C ALA A 410 9.03 5.35 17.88
N THR A 411 8.29 6.23 18.55
CA THR A 411 7.28 7.09 17.93
C THR A 411 7.88 7.99 16.86
N VAL A 412 9.01 8.65 17.14
CA VAL A 412 9.67 9.54 16.16
C VAL A 412 10.17 8.73 14.96
N ALA A 413 10.78 7.57 15.19
CA ALA A 413 11.22 6.68 14.12
C ALA A 413 10.04 6.23 13.22
N GLY A 414 8.93 5.82 13.83
CA GLY A 414 7.72 5.44 13.11
C GLY A 414 7.05 6.61 12.37
N LEU A 415 7.02 7.81 12.93
CA LEU A 415 6.52 9.00 12.25
C LEU A 415 7.35 9.38 11.03
N TRP A 416 8.68 9.29 11.11
CA TRP A 416 9.55 9.50 9.93
C TRP A 416 9.35 8.42 8.88
N LEU A 417 9.18 7.15 9.26
CA LEU A 417 8.80 6.08 8.34
C LEU A 417 7.47 6.39 7.65
N GLY A 418 6.45 6.81 8.41
CA GLY A 418 5.14 7.18 7.88
C GLY A 418 5.19 8.39 6.95
N LEU A 419 5.99 9.41 7.28
CA LEU A 419 6.19 10.57 6.41
C LEU A 419 6.86 10.17 5.09
N GLY A 420 7.75 9.19 5.12
CA GLY A 420 8.33 8.60 3.91
C GLY A 420 7.30 7.87 3.07
N LEU A 421 6.44 7.04 3.70
CA LEU A 421 5.35 6.35 3.02
C LEU A 421 4.39 7.34 2.36
N LEU A 422 4.02 8.41 3.08
CA LEU A 422 3.17 9.50 2.58
C LEU A 422 3.77 10.14 1.33
N LEU A 423 5.04 10.57 1.38
CA LEU A 423 5.69 11.22 0.24
C LEU A 423 5.82 10.26 -0.94
N GLY A 424 6.22 9.01 -0.69
CA GLY A 424 6.36 8.01 -1.75
C GLY A 424 5.02 7.68 -2.40
N GLN A 425 3.93 7.56 -1.63
CA GLN A 425 2.59 7.36 -2.17
C GLN A 425 2.14 8.58 -2.98
N PHE A 426 2.35 9.79 -2.47
CA PHE A 426 1.99 11.02 -3.18
C PHE A 426 2.67 11.09 -4.56
N VAL A 427 3.97 10.79 -4.61
CA VAL A 427 4.76 10.85 -5.85
C VAL A 427 4.40 9.72 -6.82
N ALA A 428 4.30 8.48 -6.35
CA ALA A 428 4.02 7.34 -7.22
C ALA A 428 2.57 7.29 -7.71
N SER A 429 1.61 7.75 -6.91
CA SER A 429 0.21 7.80 -7.34
C SER A 429 0.00 8.78 -8.51
N THR A 430 0.83 9.82 -8.66
CA THR A 430 0.76 10.73 -9.82
C THR A 430 1.02 10.02 -11.15
N GLN A 431 1.69 8.85 -11.16
CA GLN A 431 1.93 8.08 -12.40
C GLN A 431 0.64 7.54 -13.04
N TYR A 432 -0.46 7.48 -12.29
CA TYR A 432 -1.74 6.93 -12.74
C TYR A 432 -2.89 7.94 -12.59
N ARG A 433 -2.56 9.24 -12.49
CA ARG A 433 -3.52 10.31 -12.24
C ARG A 433 -3.36 11.45 -13.23
N LEU A 434 -4.49 12.07 -13.55
CA LEU A 434 -4.58 13.34 -14.28
C LEU A 434 -4.39 14.52 -13.32
N ASP A 435 -4.87 14.41 -12.09
CA ASP A 435 -4.79 15.48 -11.10
C ASP A 435 -3.44 15.44 -10.35
N TRP A 436 -2.79 16.60 -10.25
CA TRP A 436 -1.55 16.77 -9.49
C TRP A 436 -1.73 16.55 -7.99
N MET A 437 -2.91 16.88 -7.46
CA MET A 437 -3.25 16.69 -6.05
C MET A 437 -4.46 15.77 -5.91
N LEU A 438 -4.43 14.93 -4.87
CA LEU A 438 -5.61 14.17 -4.47
C LEU A 438 -6.73 15.12 -4.03
N PRO A 439 -8.00 14.84 -4.39
CA PRO A 439 -9.15 15.61 -3.92
C PRO A 439 -9.27 15.65 -2.39
N GLN A 440 -8.90 14.57 -1.70
CA GLN A 440 -8.96 14.46 -0.23
C GLN A 440 -7.59 14.05 0.34
N PRO A 441 -6.58 14.94 0.30
CA PRO A 441 -5.20 14.60 0.63
C PRO A 441 -5.00 14.30 2.12
N GLN A 442 -5.93 14.68 3.00
CA GLN A 442 -5.85 14.42 4.45
C GLN A 442 -5.80 12.93 4.80
N TYR A 443 -6.35 12.05 3.95
CA TYR A 443 -6.28 10.60 4.18
C TYR A 443 -4.85 10.06 4.10
N LEU A 444 -3.94 10.75 3.39
CA LEU A 444 -2.51 10.40 3.38
C LEU A 444 -1.88 10.46 4.78
N LEU A 445 -2.44 11.24 5.71
CA LEU A 445 -1.95 11.30 7.10
C LEU A 445 -2.08 9.95 7.82
N ALA A 446 -2.91 9.02 7.33
CA ALA A 446 -3.03 7.66 7.86
C ALA A 446 -1.68 6.92 7.84
N PHE A 447 -0.80 7.20 6.88
CA PHE A 447 0.54 6.58 6.82
C PHE A 447 1.40 6.88 8.06
N LEU A 448 1.20 8.02 8.71
CA LEU A 448 1.87 8.34 9.97
C LEU A 448 1.50 7.33 11.06
N LEU A 449 0.23 6.94 11.12
CA LEU A 449 -0.30 5.98 12.09
C LEU A 449 0.07 4.54 11.71
N ILE A 450 -0.09 4.17 10.43
CA ILE A 450 0.28 2.86 9.87
C ILE A 450 1.74 2.52 10.22
N ALA A 451 2.64 3.49 10.23
CA ALA A 451 4.04 3.28 10.59
C ALA A 451 4.34 3.43 12.09
N ALA A 452 3.74 4.43 12.77
CA ALA A 452 4.04 4.72 14.17
C ALA A 452 3.53 3.66 15.15
N VAL A 453 2.33 3.12 14.94
CA VAL A 453 1.74 2.08 15.80
C VAL A 453 2.64 0.85 15.89
N PRO A 454 2.99 0.17 14.77
CA PRO A 454 3.83 -1.03 14.82
C PRO A 454 5.25 -0.73 15.34
N ALA A 455 5.83 0.44 15.04
CA ALA A 455 7.14 0.82 15.55
C ALA A 455 7.19 0.93 17.08
N VAL A 456 6.17 1.57 17.67
CA VAL A 456 6.04 1.72 19.12
C VAL A 456 5.70 0.38 19.77
N TRP A 457 4.76 -0.36 19.19
CA TRP A 457 4.34 -1.67 19.70
C TRP A 457 5.52 -2.64 19.73
N TRP A 458 6.26 -2.78 18.62
CA TRP A 458 7.48 -3.58 18.53
C TRP A 458 8.47 -3.24 19.64
N SER A 459 8.75 -1.95 19.83
CA SER A 459 9.75 -1.48 20.79
C SER A 459 9.35 -1.74 22.25
N GLN A 460 8.05 -1.66 22.58
CA GLN A 460 7.55 -1.95 23.92
C GLN A 460 7.47 -3.46 24.18
N SER A 461 6.99 -4.24 23.21
CA SER A 461 6.88 -5.71 23.32
C SER A 461 8.25 -6.40 23.33
N LEU A 462 9.21 -5.91 22.55
CA LEU A 462 10.57 -6.45 22.55
C LEU A 462 11.23 -6.32 23.93
N ARG A 463 11.01 -5.21 24.65
CA ARG A 463 11.54 -5.06 26.02
C ARG A 463 11.00 -6.13 26.97
N LEU A 464 9.72 -6.50 26.83
CA LEU A 464 9.11 -7.61 27.58
C LEU A 464 9.69 -8.96 27.16
N ALA A 465 9.89 -9.19 25.86
CA ALA A 465 10.49 -10.43 25.35
C ALA A 465 11.94 -10.61 25.82
N LEU A 466 12.75 -9.54 25.85
CA LEU A 466 14.14 -9.58 26.31
C LEU A 466 14.27 -9.85 27.81
N ALA A 467 13.25 -9.54 28.60
CA ALA A 467 13.22 -9.80 30.03
C ALA A 467 13.03 -11.29 30.39
N LEU A 468 12.68 -12.16 29.43
CA LEU A 468 12.57 -13.60 29.66
C LEU A 468 13.93 -14.19 30.11
N PRO A 469 13.99 -15.24 30.93
CA PRO A 469 15.27 -15.77 31.43
C PRO A 469 16.02 -16.63 30.40
N ARG A 470 15.29 -17.45 29.63
CA ARG A 470 15.88 -18.41 28.69
C ARG A 470 16.11 -17.81 27.31
N ARG A 471 17.31 -18.00 26.74
CA ARG A 471 17.69 -17.49 25.41
C ARG A 471 16.72 -17.96 24.31
N GLY A 472 16.34 -19.24 24.29
CA GLY A 472 15.40 -19.77 23.29
C GLY A 472 14.04 -19.07 23.34
N HIS A 473 13.47 -18.91 24.54
CA HIS A 473 12.18 -18.22 24.72
C HIS A 473 12.25 -16.74 24.35
N ARG A 474 13.37 -16.05 24.67
CA ARG A 474 13.59 -14.64 24.25
C ARG A 474 13.48 -14.48 22.73
N TRP A 475 14.19 -15.33 21.98
CA TRP A 475 14.20 -15.25 20.52
C TRP A 475 12.88 -15.70 19.90
N ALA A 476 12.22 -16.72 20.46
CA ALA A 476 10.89 -17.12 20.03
C ALA A 476 9.85 -16.00 20.25
N ALA A 477 9.86 -15.37 21.43
CA ALA A 477 9.00 -14.23 21.73
C ALA A 477 9.31 -13.01 20.85
N ALA A 478 10.59 -12.72 20.58
CA ALA A 478 10.99 -11.65 19.67
C ALA A 478 10.55 -11.92 18.23
N ALA A 479 10.65 -13.18 17.76
CA ALA A 479 10.16 -13.59 16.44
C ALA A 479 8.63 -13.46 16.34
N CYS A 480 7.90 -13.89 17.37
CA CYS A 480 6.45 -13.71 17.46
C CYS A 480 6.08 -12.22 17.41
N CYS A 481 6.76 -11.36 18.19
CA CYS A 481 6.55 -9.91 18.12
C CYS A 481 6.86 -9.35 16.72
N ALA A 482 7.88 -9.84 16.03
CA ALA A 482 8.21 -9.37 14.69
C ALA A 482 7.11 -9.77 13.68
N ALA A 483 6.55 -10.98 13.81
CA ALA A 483 5.44 -11.45 12.99
C ALA A 483 4.16 -10.62 13.22
N VAL A 484 3.82 -10.29 14.47
CA VAL A 484 2.69 -9.40 14.78
C VAL A 484 2.92 -8.00 14.21
N THR A 485 4.15 -7.48 14.30
CA THR A 485 4.51 -6.18 13.71
C THR A 485 4.32 -6.18 12.19
N ALA A 486 4.72 -7.28 11.51
CA ALA A 486 4.47 -7.46 10.08
C ALA A 486 2.97 -7.50 9.76
N ALA A 487 2.18 -8.27 10.51
CA ALA A 487 0.75 -8.40 10.29
C ALA A 487 -0.01 -7.08 10.50
N VAL A 488 0.41 -6.25 11.45
CA VAL A 488 -0.16 -4.91 11.69
C VAL A 488 0.20 -3.94 10.57
N LEU A 489 1.46 -3.97 10.08
CA LEU A 489 1.85 -3.20 8.89
C LEU A 489 1.07 -3.64 7.65
N TRP A 490 0.89 -4.95 7.48
CA TRP A 490 0.10 -5.53 6.42
C TRP A 490 -1.36 -5.07 6.48
N ALA A 491 -1.99 -5.11 7.65
CA ALA A 491 -3.37 -4.65 7.83
C ALA A 491 -3.51 -3.15 7.52
N GLY A 492 -2.56 -2.31 7.95
CA GLY A 492 -2.56 -0.88 7.63
C GLY A 492 -2.40 -0.58 6.14
N LEU A 493 -1.49 -1.26 5.45
CA LEU A 493 -1.31 -1.13 3.99
C LEU A 493 -2.49 -1.75 3.20
N GLY A 494 -3.09 -2.82 3.72
CA GLY A 494 -4.31 -3.43 3.17
C GLY A 494 -5.50 -2.48 3.26
N TRP A 495 -5.69 -1.83 4.41
CA TRP A 495 -6.71 -0.79 4.56
C TRP A 495 -6.47 0.38 3.60
N TRP A 496 -5.22 0.83 3.44
CA TRP A 496 -4.89 1.86 2.46
C TRP A 496 -5.28 1.43 1.03
N ARG A 497 -4.91 0.20 0.63
CA ARG A 497 -5.21 -0.34 -0.69
C ARG A 497 -6.71 -0.42 -0.98
N VAL A 498 -7.50 -0.90 -0.02
CA VAL A 498 -8.92 -1.23 -0.24
C VAL A 498 -9.82 -0.03 -0.02
N ALA A 499 -9.47 0.89 0.90
CA ALA A 499 -10.29 2.05 1.22
C ALA A 499 -9.55 3.38 1.21
N GLY A 500 -8.34 3.45 1.78
CA GLY A 500 -7.62 4.72 1.93
C GLY A 500 -7.35 5.44 0.59
N ASP A 501 -6.97 4.69 -0.45
CA ASP A 501 -6.72 5.20 -1.79
C ASP A 501 -8.00 5.77 -2.42
N SER A 502 -9.10 4.99 -2.38
CA SER A 502 -10.43 5.41 -2.85
C SER A 502 -10.96 6.63 -2.12
N LEU A 503 -10.85 6.67 -0.78
CA LEU A 503 -11.25 7.82 0.03
C LEU A 503 -10.43 9.07 -0.31
N SER A 504 -9.13 8.90 -0.57
CA SER A 504 -8.23 10.00 -0.95
C SER A 504 -8.55 10.59 -2.32
N LEU A 505 -9.08 9.77 -3.23
CA LEU A 505 -9.60 10.20 -4.53
C LEU A 505 -10.94 10.93 -4.42
N GLY A 506 -11.50 11.15 -3.22
CA GLY A 506 -12.79 11.82 -3.09
C GLY A 506 -13.98 10.96 -3.52
N ILE A 507 -13.77 9.65 -3.69
CA ILE A 507 -14.84 8.66 -3.91
C ILE A 507 -15.74 8.55 -2.66
N GLY A 508 -15.42 9.24 -1.56
CA GLY A 508 -16.30 9.39 -0.39
C GLY A 508 -17.69 9.98 -0.69
N ASP A 509 -17.92 10.55 -1.88
CA ASP A 509 -19.26 10.90 -2.38
C ASP A 509 -20.10 9.65 -2.75
N GLN A 510 -19.48 8.48 -2.86
CA GLN A 510 -20.18 7.19 -2.76
C GLN A 510 -20.87 6.99 -1.42
N GLY A 511 -20.50 7.73 -0.36
CA GLY A 511 -21.29 7.79 0.86
C GLY A 511 -22.71 8.30 0.58
N ALA A 512 -22.87 9.28 -0.33
CA ALA A 512 -24.18 9.73 -0.78
C ALA A 512 -24.88 8.70 -1.67
N GLU A 513 -24.15 8.00 -2.53
CA GLU A 513 -24.71 6.93 -3.37
C GLU A 513 -25.14 5.72 -2.55
N LEU A 514 -24.35 5.34 -1.55
CA LEU A 514 -24.60 4.28 -0.60
C LEU A 514 -25.74 4.66 0.34
N ALA A 515 -25.77 5.90 0.81
CA ALA A 515 -26.93 6.46 1.51
C ALA A 515 -28.19 6.35 0.65
N ALA A 516 -28.14 6.78 -0.62
CA ALA A 516 -29.26 6.68 -1.54
C ALA A 516 -29.66 5.22 -1.83
N TYR A 517 -28.71 4.28 -1.84
CA TYR A 517 -28.99 2.85 -1.94
C TYR A 517 -29.78 2.36 -0.72
N TYR A 518 -29.28 2.59 0.50
CA TYR A 518 -29.97 2.19 1.73
C TYR A 518 -31.34 2.86 1.87
N ALA A 519 -31.45 4.13 1.46
CA ALA A 519 -32.71 4.85 1.43
C ALA A 519 -33.77 4.18 0.53
N ARG A 520 -33.35 3.48 -0.53
CA ARG A 520 -34.24 2.77 -1.46
C ARG A 520 -34.52 1.33 -1.06
N THR A 521 -33.53 0.64 -0.49
CA THR A 521 -33.65 -0.80 -0.20
C THR A 521 -34.24 -1.11 1.16
N VAL A 522 -34.08 -0.21 2.12
CA VAL A 522 -34.67 -0.34 3.45
C VAL A 522 -36.00 0.42 3.46
N PRO A 523 -37.14 -0.28 3.51
CA PRO A 523 -38.45 0.35 3.48
C PRO A 523 -38.68 1.20 4.75
N GLY A 524 -39.13 2.44 4.58
CA GLY A 524 -39.48 3.37 5.65
C GLY A 524 -39.22 4.83 5.29
N ASP A 525 -39.61 5.75 6.18
CA ASP A 525 -39.38 7.19 6.00
C ASP A 525 -37.98 7.61 6.47
N TRP A 526 -37.20 8.20 5.55
CA TRP A 526 -35.83 8.66 5.76
C TRP A 526 -35.71 10.17 6.01
N HIS A 527 -36.80 10.94 5.94
CA HIS A 527 -36.76 12.41 5.98
C HIS A 527 -36.12 12.98 7.26
N GLY A 528 -36.18 12.25 8.38
CA GLY A 528 -35.56 12.63 9.66
C GLY A 528 -34.10 12.16 9.87
N TYR A 529 -33.57 11.28 9.02
CA TYR A 529 -32.32 10.55 9.27
C TYR A 529 -31.19 10.89 8.27
N GLY A 530 -31.35 11.91 7.42
CA GLY A 530 -30.40 12.25 6.36
C GLY A 530 -28.94 12.37 6.83
N PRO A 531 -28.63 13.17 7.88
CA PRO A 531 -27.27 13.27 8.43
C PRO A 531 -26.73 11.96 8.99
N ASP A 532 -27.57 11.18 9.69
CA ASP A 532 -27.19 9.88 10.26
C ASP A 532 -26.88 8.86 9.17
N LEU A 533 -27.68 8.84 8.10
CA LEU A 533 -27.49 7.95 6.96
C LEU A 533 -26.20 8.28 6.20
N SER A 534 -25.88 9.56 6.03
CA SER A 534 -24.61 9.98 5.45
C SER A 534 -23.42 9.57 6.33
N ALA A 535 -23.52 9.79 7.64
CA ALA A 535 -22.50 9.39 8.60
C ALA A 535 -22.29 7.86 8.63
N PHE A 536 -23.38 7.10 8.60
CA PHE A 536 -23.37 5.64 8.51
C PHE A 536 -22.68 5.18 7.22
N ALA A 537 -23.07 5.70 6.06
CA ALA A 537 -22.53 5.29 4.77
C ALA A 537 -21.01 5.59 4.66
N THR A 538 -20.58 6.80 5.04
CA THR A 538 -19.16 7.15 5.08
C THR A 538 -18.40 6.31 6.11
N GLY A 539 -19.00 6.08 7.28
CA GLY A 539 -18.42 5.25 8.32
C GLY A 539 -18.22 3.79 7.89
N LEU A 540 -19.19 3.23 7.16
CA LEU A 540 -19.12 1.87 6.66
C LEU A 540 -17.92 1.68 5.72
N MET A 541 -17.67 2.63 4.81
CA MET A 541 -16.50 2.59 3.93
C MET A 541 -15.16 2.57 4.68
N VAL A 542 -15.10 3.18 5.86
CA VAL A 542 -13.88 3.19 6.70
C VAL A 542 -13.73 1.89 7.48
N LEU A 543 -14.83 1.30 7.96
CA LEU A 543 -14.84 0.19 8.92
C LEU A 543 -14.88 -1.20 8.28
N THR A 544 -15.56 -1.40 7.16
CA THR A 544 -15.70 -2.73 6.53
C THR A 544 -14.44 -3.34 5.90
N PRO A 545 -13.46 -2.58 5.35
CA PRO A 545 -12.38 -3.17 4.54
C PRO A 545 -11.55 -4.26 5.22
N LEU A 546 -11.39 -4.17 6.54
CA LEU A 546 -10.63 -5.15 7.33
C LEU A 546 -11.53 -6.05 8.21
N GLY A 547 -12.84 -5.81 8.26
CA GLY A 547 -13.75 -6.49 9.19
C GLY A 547 -13.85 -8.00 8.95
N GLY A 548 -13.77 -8.43 7.68
CA GLY A 548 -13.79 -9.84 7.28
C GLY A 548 -12.42 -10.48 7.09
N ASP A 549 -11.31 -9.73 7.24
CA ASP A 549 -9.98 -10.25 6.93
C ASP A 549 -9.39 -11.03 8.11
N LEU A 550 -9.16 -12.34 7.89
CA LEU A 550 -8.66 -13.25 8.92
C LEU A 550 -7.30 -12.82 9.48
N LEU A 551 -6.39 -12.33 8.63
CA LEU A 551 -5.06 -11.91 9.08
C LEU A 551 -5.13 -10.63 9.90
N ALA A 552 -5.98 -9.67 9.52
CA ALA A 552 -6.27 -8.49 10.31
C ALA A 552 -6.87 -8.85 11.68
N GLY A 553 -7.77 -9.83 11.73
CA GLY A 553 -8.29 -10.43 12.97
C GLY A 553 -7.19 -11.02 13.87
N ILE A 554 -6.33 -11.87 13.30
CA ILE A 554 -5.21 -12.47 14.05
C ILE A 554 -4.25 -11.38 14.57
N ALA A 555 -3.96 -10.37 13.74
CA ALA A 555 -3.08 -9.27 14.11
C ALA A 555 -3.64 -8.47 15.30
N THR A 556 -4.93 -8.15 15.26
CA THR A 556 -5.61 -7.37 16.30
C THR A 556 -5.72 -8.12 17.63
N LEU A 557 -6.05 -9.41 17.61
CA LEU A 557 -6.00 -10.25 18.81
C LEU A 557 -4.57 -10.32 19.39
N SER A 558 -3.58 -10.50 18.52
CA SER A 558 -2.18 -10.63 18.92
C SER A 558 -1.60 -9.34 19.51
N LEU A 559 -2.09 -8.16 19.09
CA LEU A 559 -1.64 -6.85 19.58
C LEU A 559 -1.78 -6.69 21.10
N TRP A 560 -2.74 -7.36 21.74
CA TRP A 560 -2.95 -7.27 23.19
C TRP A 560 -2.73 -8.59 23.91
N LEU A 561 -3.02 -9.74 23.29
CA LEU A 561 -2.80 -11.07 23.90
C LEU A 561 -1.31 -11.38 24.10
N VAL A 562 -0.46 -11.10 23.10
CA VAL A 562 0.98 -11.40 23.20
C VAL A 562 1.64 -10.62 24.36
N PRO A 563 1.46 -9.29 24.47
CA PRO A 563 1.97 -8.54 25.63
C PRO A 563 1.38 -9.02 26.97
N LEU A 564 0.09 -9.33 27.03
CA LEU A 564 -0.56 -9.84 28.23
C LEU A 564 0.06 -11.17 28.68
N ALA A 565 0.23 -12.11 27.74
CA ALA A 565 0.87 -13.40 28.00
C ALA A 565 2.31 -13.23 28.49
N LEU A 566 3.11 -12.36 27.84
CA LEU A 566 4.50 -12.09 28.24
C LEU A 566 4.61 -11.54 29.67
N VAL A 567 3.68 -10.66 30.07
CA VAL A 567 3.67 -10.07 31.43
C VAL A 567 3.27 -11.09 32.50
N LEU A 568 2.41 -12.06 32.16
CA LEU A 568 1.97 -13.11 33.08
C LEU A 568 3.02 -14.20 33.30
N LEU A 569 4.04 -14.30 32.44
CA LEU A 569 5.11 -15.29 32.57
C LEU A 569 6.00 -15.01 33.81
N PRO A 570 6.29 -16.02 34.66
CA PRO A 570 7.02 -15.85 35.92
C PRO A 570 8.41 -15.20 35.77
N GLY A 571 9.09 -15.50 34.66
CA GLY A 571 10.45 -15.05 34.40
C GLY A 571 10.58 -13.54 34.12
N VAL A 572 9.55 -12.91 33.52
CA VAL A 572 9.54 -11.48 33.21
C VAL A 572 9.28 -10.64 34.46
N ARG A 573 8.41 -11.12 35.35
CA ARG A 573 8.07 -10.41 36.60
C ARG A 573 9.25 -10.33 37.58
N ARG A 574 10.12 -11.35 37.63
CA ARG A 574 11.30 -11.38 38.51
C ARG A 574 12.43 -10.48 38.00
N THR A 575 12.66 -10.42 36.69
CA THR A 575 13.72 -9.61 36.08
C THR A 575 13.32 -8.13 35.96
N VAL A 576 12.06 -7.86 35.66
CA VAL A 576 11.49 -6.50 35.59
C VAL A 576 11.01 -6.01 36.95
N GLY A 577 11.04 -6.83 38.01
CA GLY A 577 10.52 -6.51 39.35
C GLY A 577 11.57 -6.31 40.44
N GLY A 578 12.85 -6.09 40.09
CA GLY A 578 13.86 -5.61 41.05
C GLY A 578 13.49 -4.22 41.64
N PRO A 579 14.28 -3.67 42.58
CA PRO A 579 13.91 -2.49 43.39
C PRO A 579 13.46 -1.23 42.60
N THR A 580 13.80 -1.14 41.31
CA THR A 580 13.46 -0.01 40.41
C THR A 580 12.57 -0.42 39.21
N GLY A 581 12.06 -1.65 39.22
CA GLY A 581 11.42 -2.31 38.10
C GLY A 581 9.89 -2.29 38.16
N THR A 582 9.26 -1.34 37.48
CA THR A 582 7.79 -1.30 37.35
C THR A 582 7.30 -2.29 36.29
N VAL A 583 6.78 -3.43 36.74
CA VAL A 583 5.90 -4.33 35.97
C VAL A 583 4.69 -3.54 35.46
N LEU A 584 4.14 -3.89 34.29
CA LEU A 584 2.85 -3.38 33.80
C LEU A 584 1.86 -3.40 34.98
N ARG A 585 1.39 -2.23 35.48
CA ARG A 585 0.51 -2.15 36.66
C ARG A 585 -0.88 -2.71 36.32
N LEU A 586 -0.97 -4.03 36.17
CA LEU A 586 -2.08 -4.73 35.52
C LEU A 586 -3.41 -4.45 36.23
N ARG A 587 -3.44 -4.44 37.58
CA ARG A 587 -4.64 -4.07 38.35
C ARG A 587 -5.19 -2.70 37.98
N ARG A 588 -4.32 -1.69 37.80
CA ARG A 588 -4.73 -0.34 37.40
C ARG A 588 -5.17 -0.29 35.94
N THR A 589 -4.52 -1.06 35.06
CA THR A 589 -4.92 -1.15 33.65
C THR A 589 -6.29 -1.81 33.50
N LEU A 590 -6.53 -2.93 34.19
CA LEU A 590 -7.83 -3.61 34.21
C LEU A 590 -8.90 -2.73 34.86
N GLY A 591 -8.59 -2.05 35.97
CA GLY A 591 -9.51 -1.10 36.59
C GLY A 591 -9.90 0.07 35.68
N ALA A 592 -8.96 0.59 34.88
CA ALA A 592 -9.26 1.59 33.87
C ALA A 592 -10.16 1.05 32.74
N GLY A 593 -9.94 -0.21 32.33
CA GLY A 593 -10.82 -0.90 31.37
C GLY A 593 -12.24 -1.10 31.91
N LEU A 594 -12.38 -1.52 33.18
CA LEU A 594 -13.68 -1.64 33.84
C LEU A 594 -14.40 -0.29 33.95
N ALA A 595 -13.69 0.77 34.31
CA ALA A 595 -14.26 2.12 34.33
C ALA A 595 -14.70 2.58 32.93
N GLY A 596 -13.91 2.28 31.90
CA GLY A 596 -14.29 2.54 30.51
C GLY A 596 -15.52 1.75 30.06
N ALA A 597 -15.67 0.49 30.49
CA ALA A 597 -16.85 -0.33 30.22
C ALA A 597 -18.10 0.28 30.88
N LEU A 598 -18.02 0.69 32.15
CA LEU A 598 -19.13 1.37 32.82
C LEU A 598 -19.56 2.67 32.10
N VAL A 599 -18.60 3.44 31.57
CA VAL A 599 -18.90 4.62 30.75
C VAL A 599 -19.54 4.23 29.42
N CYS A 600 -19.11 3.12 28.79
CA CYS A 600 -19.73 2.58 27.59
C CYS A 600 -21.18 2.18 27.84
N GLY A 601 -21.43 1.38 28.89
CA GLY A 601 -22.77 0.95 29.28
C GLY A 601 -23.70 2.11 29.60
N MET A 602 -23.20 3.14 30.31
CA MET A 602 -23.97 4.37 30.53
C MET A 602 -24.29 5.11 29.22
N GLY A 603 -23.34 5.17 28.28
CA GLY A 603 -23.56 5.73 26.95
C GLY A 603 -24.61 4.95 26.14
N LEU A 604 -24.56 3.61 26.17
CA LEU A 604 -25.55 2.74 25.53
C LEU A 604 -26.93 2.96 26.14
N VAL A 605 -27.05 3.01 27.46
CA VAL A 605 -28.31 3.31 28.17
C VAL A 605 -28.86 4.68 27.76
N LEU A 606 -28.02 5.73 27.72
CA LEU A 606 -28.44 7.06 27.29
C LEU A 606 -28.91 7.08 25.83
N ALA A 607 -28.21 6.36 24.93
CA ALA A 607 -28.62 6.20 23.54
C ALA A 607 -29.98 5.50 23.44
N GLN A 608 -30.20 4.43 24.21
CA GLN A 608 -31.50 3.73 24.27
C GLN A 608 -32.63 4.66 24.74
N VAL A 609 -32.41 5.48 25.79
CA VAL A 609 -33.41 6.46 26.27
C VAL A 609 -33.73 7.49 25.19
N ALA A 610 -32.71 8.09 24.57
CA ALA A 610 -32.89 9.12 23.54
C ALA A 610 -33.62 8.57 22.31
N MET A 611 -33.31 7.33 21.91
CA MET A 611 -33.93 6.68 20.77
C MET A 611 -35.34 6.19 21.07
N ASN A 612 -35.65 5.80 22.30
CA ASN A 612 -37.02 5.51 22.71
C ASN A 612 -37.92 6.76 22.65
N GLN A 613 -37.40 7.94 23.02
CA GLN A 613 -38.14 9.21 22.87
C GLN A 613 -38.41 9.59 21.42
N SER A 614 -37.57 9.11 20.49
CA SER A 614 -37.65 9.40 19.06
C SER A 614 -38.29 8.25 18.26
N ARG A 615 -38.88 7.27 18.95
CA ARG A 615 -39.40 6.05 18.35
C ARG A 615 -40.68 6.31 17.56
N PRO A 616 -40.82 5.77 16.33
CA PRO A 616 -42.05 5.88 15.55
C PRO A 616 -43.24 5.24 16.26
N ALA A 617 -44.42 5.87 16.16
CA ALA A 617 -45.62 5.46 16.88
C ALA A 617 -46.25 4.14 16.37
N THR A 618 -45.91 3.68 15.16
CA THR A 618 -46.50 2.46 14.59
C THR A 618 -45.58 1.24 14.76
N PRO A 619 -46.11 0.04 15.08
CA PRO A 619 -45.28 -1.16 15.32
C PRO A 619 -44.58 -1.74 14.07
N LYS A 620 -44.92 -1.28 12.85
CA LYS A 620 -44.37 -1.78 11.58
C LYS A 620 -43.18 -0.97 11.06
N GLU A 621 -42.95 0.24 11.57
CA GLU A 621 -41.85 1.14 11.19
C GLU A 621 -40.50 0.88 11.90
N PRO A 622 -40.40 0.24 13.08
CA PRO A 622 -39.12 -0.08 13.71
C PRO A 622 -38.23 -1.03 12.90
N ALA A 623 -38.76 -1.75 11.89
CA ALA A 623 -37.99 -2.66 11.05
C ALA A 623 -37.22 -1.98 9.89
N GLY A 624 -37.26 -0.65 9.80
CA GLY A 624 -36.69 0.14 8.69
C GLY A 624 -35.50 1.04 9.10
N PRO A 625 -35.50 2.33 8.73
CA PRO A 625 -34.38 3.26 8.95
C PRO A 625 -33.92 3.37 10.40
N PHE A 626 -34.88 3.32 11.34
CA PHE A 626 -34.64 3.49 12.77
C PHE A 626 -33.67 2.46 13.34
N VAL A 627 -33.85 1.16 13.04
CA VAL A 627 -32.95 0.10 13.54
C VAL A 627 -31.54 0.22 12.96
N LEU A 628 -31.42 0.63 11.69
CA LEU A 628 -30.12 0.83 11.06
C LEU A 628 -29.36 1.99 11.72
N VAL A 629 -30.03 3.11 11.94
CA VAL A 629 -29.45 4.27 12.66
C VAL A 629 -29.14 3.91 14.12
N HIS A 630 -30.01 3.13 14.78
CA HIS A 630 -29.80 2.67 16.15
C HIS A 630 -28.54 1.83 16.28
N MET A 631 -28.40 0.86 15.39
CA MET A 631 -27.25 -0.02 15.31
C MET A 631 -25.95 0.72 14.97
N TRP A 632 -26.03 1.73 14.10
CA TRP A 632 -24.91 2.63 13.83
C TRP A 632 -24.46 3.37 15.09
N TRP A 633 -25.38 3.95 15.85
CA TRP A 633 -25.06 4.67 17.08
C TRP A 633 -24.52 3.76 18.19
N VAL A 634 -24.99 2.51 18.29
CA VAL A 634 -24.40 1.50 19.18
C VAL A 634 -22.94 1.24 18.78
N THR A 635 -22.68 1.01 17.49
CA THR A 635 -21.33 0.80 16.94
C THR A 635 -20.42 1.99 17.25
N VAL A 636 -20.89 3.22 17.01
CA VAL A 636 -20.16 4.46 17.31
C VAL A 636 -19.86 4.58 18.80
N THR A 637 -20.81 4.24 19.66
CA THR A 637 -20.65 4.31 21.12
C THR A 637 -19.57 3.35 21.62
N VAL A 638 -19.58 2.10 21.15
CA VAL A 638 -18.55 1.10 21.50
C VAL A 638 -17.17 1.55 21.02
N LEU A 639 -17.07 2.03 19.78
CA LEU A 639 -15.82 2.57 19.24
C LEU A 639 -15.32 3.76 20.06
N ALA A 640 -16.17 4.76 20.30
CA ALA A 640 -15.82 5.95 21.04
C ALA A 640 -15.32 5.63 22.45
N ALA A 641 -15.99 4.71 23.17
CA ALA A 641 -15.56 4.30 24.50
C ALA A 641 -14.18 3.61 24.50
N CYS A 642 -13.93 2.72 23.53
CA CYS A 642 -12.62 2.09 23.36
C CYS A 642 -11.52 3.12 23.08
N LEU A 643 -11.75 4.01 22.12
CA LEU A 643 -10.79 5.05 21.71
C LEU A 643 -10.50 6.03 22.87
N LEU A 644 -11.53 6.50 23.56
CA LEU A 644 -11.40 7.41 24.70
C LEU A 644 -10.60 6.76 25.84
N THR A 645 -10.90 5.50 26.16
CA THR A 645 -10.16 4.74 27.18
C THR A 645 -8.68 4.63 26.80
N ALA A 646 -8.38 4.34 25.53
CA ALA A 646 -7.01 4.30 25.04
C ALA A 646 -6.28 5.66 25.16
N VAL A 647 -6.94 6.77 24.82
CA VAL A 647 -6.39 8.13 24.98
C VAL A 647 -6.04 8.41 26.44
N VAL A 648 -7.00 8.20 27.35
CA VAL A 648 -6.85 8.48 28.79
C VAL A 648 -5.74 7.63 29.41
N VAL A 649 -5.73 6.33 29.13
CA VAL A 649 -4.72 5.40 29.67
C VAL A 649 -3.33 5.72 29.12
N ALA A 650 -3.22 6.03 27.82
CA ALA A 650 -1.94 6.40 27.21
C ALA A 650 -1.40 7.73 27.74
N ALA A 651 -2.26 8.75 27.89
CA ALA A 651 -1.90 10.06 28.43
C ALA A 651 -1.37 9.98 29.87
N GLY A 652 -1.99 9.12 30.69
CA GLY A 652 -1.61 8.90 32.09
C GLY A 652 -0.41 7.96 32.30
N ALA A 653 -0.02 7.17 31.30
CA ALA A 653 1.06 6.20 31.41
C ALA A 653 2.41 6.75 30.88
N ARG A 654 3.50 6.58 31.66
CA ARG A 654 4.86 6.95 31.21
C ARG A 654 5.61 5.81 30.50
N ARG A 655 5.40 4.57 30.93
CA ARG A 655 6.03 3.35 30.39
C ARG A 655 4.96 2.39 29.87
N HIS A 656 5.27 1.69 28.79
CA HIS A 656 4.39 0.72 28.12
C HIS A 656 2.98 1.26 27.86
N TRP A 657 2.87 2.55 27.56
CA TRP A 657 1.59 3.27 27.47
C TRP A 657 0.68 2.71 26.38
N LEU A 658 1.26 2.27 25.25
CA LEU A 658 0.49 1.69 24.14
C LEU A 658 -0.07 0.32 24.54
N LEU A 659 0.77 -0.55 25.12
CA LEU A 659 0.35 -1.88 25.56
C LEU A 659 -0.75 -1.79 26.64
N ARG A 660 -0.64 -0.82 27.55
CA ARG A 660 -1.67 -0.59 28.59
C ARG A 660 -2.98 -0.07 28.00
N ALA A 661 -2.90 0.87 27.05
CA ALA A 661 -4.07 1.41 26.37
C ALA A 661 -4.82 0.32 25.60
N LEU A 662 -4.10 -0.52 24.85
CA LEU A 662 -4.68 -1.65 24.13
C LEU A 662 -5.37 -2.62 25.09
N ILE A 663 -4.68 -3.12 26.12
CA ILE A 663 -5.29 -4.05 27.08
C ILE A 663 -6.54 -3.44 27.75
N ALA A 664 -6.50 -2.17 28.15
CA ALA A 664 -7.65 -1.52 28.75
C ALA A 664 -8.84 -1.37 27.78
N ALA A 665 -8.59 -0.92 26.55
CA ALA A 665 -9.63 -0.79 25.52
C ALA A 665 -10.26 -2.15 25.16
N GLN A 666 -9.50 -3.24 25.19
CA GLN A 666 -10.04 -4.58 24.93
C GLN A 666 -10.95 -5.09 26.06
N VAL A 667 -10.67 -4.72 27.31
CA VAL A 667 -11.60 -4.99 28.41
C VAL A 667 -12.92 -4.23 28.19
N VAL A 668 -12.85 -2.96 27.74
CA VAL A 668 -14.06 -2.20 27.37
C VAL A 668 -14.83 -2.90 26.26
N GLN A 669 -14.15 -3.29 25.19
CA GLN A 669 -14.75 -3.92 24.03
C GLN A 669 -15.47 -5.24 24.38
N LEU A 670 -14.83 -6.14 25.11
CA LEU A 670 -15.43 -7.43 25.49
C LEU A 670 -16.64 -7.27 26.41
N LEU A 671 -16.61 -6.31 27.33
CA LEU A 671 -17.75 -6.02 28.21
C LEU A 671 -18.87 -5.32 27.45
N ALA A 672 -18.54 -4.42 26.52
CA ALA A 672 -19.52 -3.77 25.67
C ALA A 672 -20.30 -4.77 24.81
N TYR A 673 -19.67 -5.83 24.28
CA TYR A 673 -20.39 -6.90 23.57
C TYR A 673 -21.37 -7.64 24.48
N ALA A 674 -20.95 -7.96 25.72
CA ALA A 674 -21.86 -8.56 26.68
C ALA A 674 -23.04 -7.61 27.02
N GLU A 675 -22.78 -6.31 27.18
CA GLU A 675 -23.80 -5.29 27.42
C GLU A 675 -24.77 -5.16 26.24
N VAL A 676 -24.28 -5.09 25.00
CA VAL A 676 -25.09 -5.07 23.77
C VAL A 676 -25.94 -6.33 23.68
N PHE A 677 -25.33 -7.52 23.79
CA PHE A 677 -26.08 -8.78 23.78
C PHE A 677 -27.21 -8.79 24.81
N VAL A 678 -26.94 -8.38 26.05
CA VAL A 678 -27.95 -8.34 27.11
C VAL A 678 -29.05 -7.34 26.78
N LEU A 679 -28.70 -6.08 26.47
CA LEU A 679 -29.65 -4.99 26.19
C LEU A 679 -30.66 -5.38 25.10
N PHE A 680 -30.18 -5.94 23.99
CA PHE A 680 -31.04 -6.36 22.87
C PHE A 680 -31.79 -7.67 23.11
N SER A 681 -31.30 -8.52 24.02
CA SER A 681 -31.99 -9.76 24.37
C SER A 681 -33.14 -9.55 25.37
N VAL A 682 -33.05 -8.52 26.22
CA VAL A 682 -34.12 -8.12 27.15
C VAL A 682 -35.02 -6.99 26.63
N ASP A 683 -34.83 -6.53 25.39
CA ASP A 683 -35.64 -5.45 24.81
C ASP A 683 -37.15 -5.77 24.88
N GLY A 684 -37.93 -4.82 25.39
CA GLY A 684 -39.34 -5.00 25.79
C GLY A 684 -39.55 -5.14 27.30
N CYS A 685 -38.53 -5.53 28.08
CA CYS A 685 -38.62 -5.70 29.54
C CYS A 685 -38.03 -4.54 30.35
N LEU A 686 -37.44 -3.53 29.71
CA LEU A 686 -36.66 -2.48 30.37
C LEU A 686 -37.38 -1.13 30.46
N GLY A 687 -38.66 -1.04 30.09
CA GLY A 687 -39.48 0.17 30.18
C GLY A 687 -38.91 1.31 29.32
N PRO A 688 -38.37 2.40 29.91
CA PRO A 688 -37.85 3.54 29.16
C PRO A 688 -36.64 3.24 28.27
N LEU A 689 -36.04 2.04 28.36
CA LEU A 689 -34.94 1.60 27.50
C LEU A 689 -35.40 0.69 26.34
N ASN A 690 -36.69 0.42 26.21
CA ASN A 690 -37.21 -0.39 25.13
C ASN A 690 -37.13 0.39 23.80
N THR A 691 -36.48 -0.15 22.77
CA THR A 691 -36.34 0.55 21.47
C THR A 691 -36.99 -0.16 20.30
N ALA A 692 -37.03 -1.50 20.27
CA ALA A 692 -37.65 -2.23 19.17
C ALA A 692 -39.00 -2.86 19.56
N PHE A 693 -39.17 -3.29 20.82
CA PHE A 693 -40.36 -4.02 21.25
C PHE A 693 -41.01 -3.46 22.52
N ASP A 694 -42.35 -3.54 22.60
CA ASP A 694 -43.12 -3.14 23.79
C ASP A 694 -43.52 -4.32 24.69
N VAL A 695 -43.39 -5.54 24.17
CA VAL A 695 -43.78 -6.77 24.89
C VAL A 695 -42.55 -7.42 25.48
N CYS A 696 -42.50 -7.47 26.81
CA CYS A 696 -41.45 -8.12 27.55
C CYS A 696 -41.35 -9.61 27.21
N ARG A 697 -40.25 -10.00 26.56
CA ARG A 697 -39.89 -11.39 26.27
C ARG A 697 -38.38 -11.50 26.09
N TRP A 698 -37.76 -12.53 26.67
CA TRP A 698 -36.36 -12.86 26.42
C TRP A 698 -36.15 -13.33 24.97
N ARG A 699 -35.30 -12.62 24.20
CA ARG A 699 -35.07 -12.83 22.76
C ARG A 699 -33.56 -12.91 22.45
N PRO A 700 -32.87 -13.99 22.85
CA PRO A 700 -31.43 -14.11 22.67
C PRO A 700 -31.01 -14.10 21.18
N GLY A 701 -31.89 -14.53 20.27
CA GLY A 701 -31.63 -14.46 18.82
C GLY A 701 -31.42 -13.04 18.32
N ASN A 702 -32.21 -12.06 18.80
CA ASN A 702 -32.05 -10.66 18.42
C ASN A 702 -30.75 -10.08 18.98
N GLY A 703 -30.43 -10.40 20.24
CA GLY A 703 -29.15 -10.06 20.85
C GLY A 703 -27.96 -10.57 20.04
N LEU A 704 -27.99 -11.83 19.60
CA LEU A 704 -26.92 -12.42 18.78
C LEU A 704 -26.77 -11.75 17.40
N ILE A 705 -27.87 -11.37 16.74
CA ILE A 705 -27.82 -10.71 15.43
C ILE A 705 -27.17 -9.34 15.55
N ILE A 706 -27.65 -8.51 16.48
CA ILE A 706 -27.13 -7.15 16.66
C ILE A 706 -25.70 -7.17 17.19
N ASP A 707 -25.42 -7.99 18.21
CA ASP A 707 -24.07 -8.16 18.75
C ASP A 707 -23.11 -8.70 17.69
N GLY A 708 -23.55 -9.64 16.86
CA GLY A 708 -22.77 -10.19 15.75
C GLY A 708 -22.32 -9.11 14.77
N THR A 709 -23.22 -8.21 14.37
CA THR A 709 -22.84 -7.15 13.43
C THR A 709 -22.08 -5.99 14.08
N VAL A 710 -22.39 -5.63 15.33
CA VAL A 710 -21.55 -4.66 16.08
C VAL A 710 -20.15 -5.24 16.26
N THR A 711 -20.01 -6.53 16.56
CA THR A 711 -18.73 -7.21 16.68
C THR A 711 -17.99 -7.22 15.35
N SER A 712 -18.63 -7.55 14.23
CA SER A 712 -17.97 -7.57 12.93
C SER A 712 -17.43 -6.19 12.51
N LEU A 713 -18.17 -5.11 12.81
CA LEU A 713 -17.76 -3.74 12.51
C LEU A 713 -16.72 -3.19 13.50
N THR A 714 -16.70 -3.64 14.75
CA THR A 714 -15.83 -3.04 15.78
C THR A 714 -14.64 -3.89 16.19
N LEU A 715 -14.65 -5.21 16.00
CA LEU A 715 -13.59 -6.13 16.46
C LEU A 715 -12.20 -5.64 16.02
N VAL A 716 -12.01 -5.47 14.71
CA VAL A 716 -10.73 -5.03 14.15
C VAL A 716 -10.55 -3.52 14.33
N ASN A 717 -11.59 -2.73 14.05
CA ASN A 717 -11.50 -1.28 14.01
C ASN A 717 -11.29 -0.64 15.38
N ALA A 718 -11.90 -1.16 16.45
CA ALA A 718 -11.71 -0.64 17.79
C ALA A 718 -10.27 -0.88 18.27
N VAL A 719 -9.66 -2.03 17.95
CA VAL A 719 -8.27 -2.34 18.35
C VAL A 719 -7.29 -1.41 17.64
N LEU A 720 -7.37 -1.35 16.31
CA LEU A 720 -6.48 -0.51 15.49
C LEU A 720 -6.71 0.98 15.77
N GLY A 721 -7.97 1.40 15.85
CA GLY A 721 -8.38 2.76 16.24
C GLY A 721 -7.89 3.14 17.63
N SER A 722 -7.97 2.24 18.61
CA SER A 722 -7.42 2.45 19.96
C SER A 722 -5.90 2.59 19.96
N ALA A 723 -5.20 1.85 19.09
CA ALA A 723 -3.75 1.99 18.93
C ALA A 723 -3.37 3.39 18.41
N CYS A 724 -4.12 3.89 17.41
CA CYS A 724 -4.00 5.23 16.86
C CYS A 724 -4.34 6.30 17.91
N ALA A 725 -5.46 6.14 18.63
CA ALA A 725 -5.91 7.07 19.66
C ALA A 725 -4.92 7.14 20.83
N ALA A 726 -4.30 6.01 21.22
CA ALA A 726 -3.25 5.98 22.22
C ALA A 726 -2.01 6.81 21.84
N LEU A 727 -1.61 6.83 20.56
CA LEU A 727 -0.52 7.70 20.08
C LEU A 727 -0.87 9.18 20.26
N VAL A 728 -2.10 9.56 19.92
CA VAL A 728 -2.61 10.93 20.10
C VAL A 728 -2.61 11.30 21.58
N GLY A 729 -3.16 10.46 22.45
CA GLY A 729 -3.17 10.69 23.90
C GLY A 729 -1.78 10.83 24.51
N ALA A 730 -0.83 9.97 24.11
CA ALA A 730 0.56 10.07 24.56
C ALA A 730 1.25 11.36 24.05
N GLY A 731 0.97 11.77 22.81
CA GLY A 731 1.46 13.00 22.20
C GLY A 731 0.94 14.26 22.87
N LEU A 732 -0.38 14.35 23.11
CA LEU A 732 -1.03 15.44 23.83
C LEU A 732 -0.45 15.58 25.24
N ALA A 733 -0.32 14.46 25.97
CA ALA A 733 0.26 14.48 27.31
C ALA A 733 1.72 14.94 27.31
N TRP A 734 2.49 14.58 26.29
CA TRP A 734 3.86 15.08 26.13
C TRP A 734 3.90 16.58 25.85
N ALA A 735 3.05 17.10 24.95
CA ALA A 735 2.96 18.52 24.63
C ALA A 735 2.56 19.34 25.85
N VAL A 736 1.52 18.91 26.59
CA VAL A 736 1.07 19.58 27.82
C VAL A 736 2.17 19.60 28.89
N ARG A 737 2.89 18.49 29.08
CA ARG A 737 4.03 18.44 30.03
C ARG A 737 5.15 19.40 29.65
N ARG A 738 5.44 19.50 28.35
CA ARG A 738 6.46 20.41 27.81
C ARG A 738 6.07 21.87 27.98
N LEU A 739 4.81 22.23 27.68
CA LEU A 739 4.28 23.58 27.83
C LEU A 739 4.24 24.03 29.29
N ARG A 740 3.92 23.12 30.23
CA ARG A 740 3.88 23.42 31.66
C ARG A 740 5.27 23.56 32.31
N GLY A 741 6.36 23.48 31.55
CA GLY A 741 7.73 23.64 32.05
C GLY A 741 8.14 22.66 33.15
N ARG A 742 7.35 21.60 33.39
CA ARG A 742 7.62 20.67 34.48
C ARG A 742 8.87 19.88 34.10
N PRO A 743 9.98 19.99 34.85
CA PRO A 743 11.10 19.08 34.67
C PRO A 743 10.56 17.65 34.82
N PRO A 744 11.13 16.66 34.11
CA PRO A 744 10.78 15.27 34.34
C PRO A 744 11.05 14.99 35.81
N ALA A 745 10.00 14.95 36.64
CA ALA A 745 10.12 14.70 38.05
C ALA A 745 10.93 13.40 38.20
N HIS A 746 12.13 13.52 38.78
CA HIS A 746 12.82 12.41 39.39
C HIS A 746 11.75 11.75 40.28
N GLU A 747 11.39 10.51 39.99
CA GLU A 747 10.53 9.76 40.89
C GLU A 747 11.25 9.76 42.24
N ALA A 748 10.75 10.56 43.18
CA ALA A 748 11.12 10.40 44.58
C ALA A 748 10.87 8.94 44.91
N ALA A 749 11.93 8.25 45.32
CA ALA A 749 11.87 6.84 45.69
C ALA A 749 10.72 6.65 46.68
N VAL A 750 9.65 6.00 46.23
CA VAL A 750 8.58 5.57 47.12
C VAL A 750 9.20 4.58 48.11
N PRO A 751 8.94 4.70 49.43
CA PRO A 751 9.51 3.80 50.42
C PRO A 751 9.17 2.33 50.09
N VAL A 752 10.18 1.48 50.21
CA VAL A 752 10.15 0.05 49.92
C VAL A 752 9.05 -0.63 50.75
N PRO A 753 8.05 -1.29 50.13
CA PRO A 753 7.16 -2.18 50.87
C PRO A 753 7.95 -3.42 51.31
N SER A 754 7.79 -3.81 52.58
CA SER A 754 8.39 -5.02 53.15
C SER A 754 8.04 -6.29 52.33
N PRO A 755 8.95 -7.29 52.27
CA PRO A 755 8.77 -8.48 51.46
C PRO A 755 7.79 -9.44 52.13
N ALA A 756 6.49 -9.23 51.93
CA ALA A 756 5.44 -10.14 52.37
C ALA A 756 4.37 -10.35 51.29
N ASP A 757 4.75 -10.43 50.02
CA ASP A 757 3.83 -10.82 48.95
C ASP A 757 3.95 -12.32 48.68
N ARG A 758 2.98 -13.07 49.24
CA ARG A 758 2.72 -14.47 48.86
C ARG A 758 2.64 -14.56 47.32
N PRO A 759 3.25 -15.58 46.68
CA PRO A 759 3.18 -15.70 45.23
C PRO A 759 1.71 -15.83 44.81
N PRO A 760 1.20 -14.97 43.90
CA PRO A 760 -0.15 -15.16 43.39
C PRO A 760 -0.21 -16.52 42.70
N SER A 761 -1.23 -17.30 43.08
CA SER A 761 -1.45 -18.66 42.60
C SER A 761 -1.48 -18.70 41.08
N THR A 762 -0.92 -19.76 40.50
CA THR A 762 -0.93 -20.04 39.05
C THR A 762 -2.35 -20.04 38.47
N LEU A 763 -3.35 -20.40 39.29
CA LEU A 763 -4.77 -20.38 38.96
C LEU A 763 -5.29 -18.98 38.58
N LEU A 764 -4.94 -17.92 39.32
CA LEU A 764 -5.41 -16.56 39.01
C LEU A 764 -4.84 -16.03 37.68
N LYS A 765 -3.64 -16.50 37.29
CA LYS A 765 -2.93 -16.10 36.06
C LYS A 765 -3.54 -16.79 34.84
N ALA A 766 -3.76 -18.11 34.93
CA ALA A 766 -4.48 -18.85 33.92
C ALA A 766 -5.90 -18.32 33.76
N GLY A 767 -6.58 -18.02 34.88
CA GLY A 767 -7.92 -17.45 34.90
C GLY A 767 -8.03 -16.11 34.18
N THR A 768 -7.06 -15.19 34.34
CA THR A 768 -7.11 -13.88 33.65
C THR A 768 -6.91 -14.03 32.12
N LEU A 769 -5.99 -14.90 31.70
CA LEU A 769 -5.74 -15.14 30.27
C LEU A 769 -6.90 -15.88 29.61
N LEU A 770 -7.50 -16.84 30.32
CA LEU A 770 -8.69 -17.56 29.85
C LEU A 770 -9.93 -16.66 29.82
N ALA A 771 -10.18 -15.88 30.88
CA ALA A 771 -11.36 -15.02 30.98
C ALA A 771 -11.40 -13.89 29.94
N LEU A 772 -10.24 -13.38 29.53
CA LEU A 772 -10.16 -12.35 28.48
C LEU A 772 -9.92 -12.95 27.09
N GLY A 773 -9.04 -13.95 26.99
CA GLY A 773 -8.60 -14.50 25.71
C GLY A 773 -9.58 -15.48 25.07
N LEU A 774 -10.25 -16.33 25.85
CA LEU A 774 -11.18 -17.31 25.28
C LEU A 774 -12.40 -16.64 24.63
N PRO A 775 -13.10 -15.67 25.27
CA PRO A 775 -14.21 -14.98 24.62
C PRO A 775 -13.80 -14.26 23.34
N ALA A 776 -12.65 -13.57 23.36
CA ALA A 776 -12.16 -12.85 22.18
C ALA A 776 -11.85 -13.77 21.00
N VAL A 777 -11.23 -14.93 21.25
CA VAL A 777 -10.92 -15.92 20.21
C VAL A 777 -12.18 -16.58 19.67
N VAL A 778 -13.14 -16.91 20.54
CA VAL A 778 -14.42 -17.50 20.13
C VAL A 778 -15.24 -16.51 19.30
N LEU A 779 -15.37 -15.25 19.75
CA LEU A 779 -16.05 -14.20 19.01
C LEU A 779 -15.41 -13.97 17.64
N ALA A 780 -14.08 -13.89 17.58
CA ALA A 780 -13.36 -13.77 16.32
C ALA A 780 -13.62 -14.96 15.39
N ALA A 781 -13.56 -16.19 15.91
CA ALA A 781 -13.85 -17.38 15.12
C ALA A 781 -15.29 -17.37 14.57
N MET A 782 -16.26 -16.94 15.37
CA MET A 782 -17.66 -16.79 14.95
C MET A 782 -17.84 -15.70 13.89
N THR A 783 -17.22 -14.52 14.05
CA THR A 783 -17.34 -13.44 13.06
C THR A 783 -16.69 -13.81 11.73
N PHE A 784 -15.51 -14.42 11.73
CA PHE A 784 -14.81 -14.77 10.49
C PHE A 784 -15.45 -15.97 9.76
N THR A 785 -16.07 -16.91 10.50
CA THR A 785 -16.83 -18.01 9.86
C THR A 785 -18.14 -17.50 9.25
N GLN A 786 -18.82 -16.54 9.88
CA GLN A 786 -20.00 -15.90 9.30
C GLN A 786 -19.66 -15.03 8.09
N ALA A 787 -18.59 -14.24 8.14
CA ALA A 787 -18.13 -13.43 7.00
C ALA A 787 -17.75 -14.26 5.77
N ALA A 788 -17.24 -15.49 5.98
CA ALA A 788 -16.97 -16.43 4.89
C ALA A 788 -18.23 -17.14 4.35
N ALA A 789 -19.34 -17.13 5.12
CA ALA A 789 -20.60 -17.78 4.77
C ALA A 789 -21.64 -16.81 4.19
N SER A 790 -21.54 -15.51 4.46
CA SER A 790 -22.38 -14.49 3.85
C SER A 790 -21.96 -14.25 2.39
N ASP A 791 -22.84 -14.59 1.45
CA ASP A 791 -22.78 -14.23 0.02
C ASP A 791 -23.02 -12.72 -0.21
N ASP A 792 -22.48 -11.89 0.69
CA ASP A 792 -22.69 -10.45 0.80
C ASP A 792 -22.14 -9.74 -0.45
N SER A 793 -21.08 -10.30 -1.05
CA SER A 793 -20.49 -9.85 -2.31
C SER A 793 -21.51 -9.70 -3.42
N ARG A 794 -22.46 -10.63 -3.52
CA ARG A 794 -23.47 -10.63 -4.57
C ARG A 794 -24.51 -9.54 -4.35
N GLN A 795 -24.94 -9.33 -3.10
CA GLN A 795 -25.89 -8.28 -2.75
C GLN A 795 -25.27 -6.88 -2.92
N TRP A 796 -23.98 -6.72 -2.59
CA TRP A 796 -23.20 -5.51 -2.85
C TRP A 796 -22.95 -5.26 -4.35
N GLN A 797 -22.75 -6.30 -5.14
CA GLN A 797 -22.63 -6.20 -6.60
C GLN A 797 -23.97 -5.82 -7.24
N GLU A 798 -25.07 -6.43 -6.82
CA GLU A 798 -26.42 -6.08 -7.29
C GLU A 798 -26.79 -4.63 -6.91
N ALA A 799 -26.39 -4.18 -5.72
CA ALA A 799 -26.50 -2.79 -5.26
C ALA A 799 -25.70 -1.81 -6.13
N ALA A 800 -24.42 -2.11 -6.34
CA ALA A 800 -23.54 -1.31 -7.18
C ALA A 800 -24.03 -1.27 -8.63
N ASP A 801 -24.55 -2.38 -9.16
CA ASP A 801 -25.11 -2.48 -10.50
C ASP A 801 -26.44 -1.69 -10.63
N ALA A 802 -27.29 -1.68 -9.60
CA ALA A 802 -28.52 -0.89 -9.57
C ALA A 802 -28.24 0.62 -9.52
N VAL A 803 -27.28 1.06 -8.71
CA VAL A 803 -26.80 2.46 -8.67
C VAL A 803 -26.19 2.85 -10.00
N ARG A 804 -25.42 1.94 -10.63
CA ARG A 804 -24.79 2.14 -11.93
C ARG A 804 -25.80 2.30 -13.06
N LYS A 805 -26.88 1.52 -13.06
CA LYS A 805 -27.98 1.61 -14.04
C LYS A 805 -28.74 2.95 -13.95
N GLN A 806 -28.74 3.61 -12.80
CA GLN A 806 -29.40 4.90 -12.60
C GLN A 806 -28.51 6.10 -12.98
N ARG A 807 -27.20 5.91 -13.09
CA ARG A 807 -26.29 6.98 -13.53
C ARG A 807 -26.54 7.23 -15.01
N GLY A 808 -26.98 8.45 -15.34
CA GLY A 808 -27.08 8.90 -16.73
C GLY A 808 -25.74 8.78 -17.48
N PRO A 809 -25.74 8.88 -18.82
CA PRO A 809 -24.52 8.77 -19.61
C PRO A 809 -23.47 9.77 -19.12
N ALA A 810 -22.19 9.36 -19.22
CA ALA A 810 -21.03 10.17 -18.86
C ALA A 810 -21.19 11.61 -19.38
N PRO A 811 -20.72 12.62 -18.61
CA PRO A 811 -20.71 13.98 -19.10
C PRO A 811 -20.02 14.04 -20.47
N PRO A 812 -20.52 14.86 -21.41
CA PRO A 812 -19.90 14.97 -22.72
C PRO A 812 -18.45 15.42 -22.56
N ALA A 813 -17.56 14.89 -23.40
CA ALA A 813 -16.15 15.25 -23.31
C ALA A 813 -15.95 16.76 -23.50
N HIS A 814 -14.96 17.31 -22.79
CA HIS A 814 -14.78 18.75 -22.65
C HIS A 814 -14.42 19.43 -23.98
N THR A 815 -13.85 18.70 -24.94
CA THR A 815 -13.46 19.24 -26.24
C THR A 815 -14.03 18.42 -27.40
N PRO A 816 -14.34 19.05 -28.55
CA PRO A 816 -14.73 18.33 -29.77
C PRO A 816 -13.68 17.32 -30.23
N GLN A 817 -12.41 17.62 -29.98
CA GLN A 817 -11.30 16.75 -30.34
C GLN A 817 -11.25 15.48 -29.48
N THR A 818 -11.48 15.60 -28.17
CA THR A 818 -11.62 14.43 -27.28
C THR A 818 -12.76 13.54 -27.73
N ARG A 819 -13.92 14.11 -28.11
CA ARG A 819 -15.06 13.33 -28.64
C ARG A 819 -14.69 12.55 -29.90
N ALA A 820 -13.93 13.16 -30.82
CA ALA A 820 -13.45 12.47 -32.02
C ALA A 820 -12.51 11.30 -31.67
N TRP A 821 -11.60 11.48 -30.71
CA TRP A 821 -10.71 10.41 -30.24
C TRP A 821 -11.47 9.28 -29.53
N GLN A 822 -12.46 9.59 -28.71
CA GLN A 822 -13.32 8.61 -28.07
C GLN A 822 -14.12 7.81 -29.10
N ALA A 823 -14.73 8.46 -30.09
CA ALA A 823 -15.46 7.80 -31.18
C ALA A 823 -14.54 6.90 -32.03
N ALA A 824 -13.34 7.39 -32.39
CA ALA A 824 -12.36 6.60 -33.12
C ALA A 824 -11.89 5.38 -32.32
N SER A 825 -11.63 5.56 -31.01
CA SER A 825 -11.20 4.47 -30.13
C SER A 825 -12.31 3.44 -29.92
N TRP A 826 -13.56 3.88 -29.75
CA TRP A 826 -14.73 3.00 -29.65
C TRP A 826 -14.90 2.12 -30.90
N LEU A 827 -14.74 2.71 -32.09
CA LEU A 827 -14.78 1.96 -33.35
C LEU A 827 -13.63 0.94 -33.44
N ASN A 828 -12.41 1.34 -33.08
CA ASN A 828 -11.20 0.52 -33.21
C ASN A 828 -11.10 -0.59 -32.17
N ALA A 829 -11.54 -0.35 -30.94
CA ALA A 829 -11.44 -1.29 -29.82
C ALA A 829 -12.52 -2.39 -29.86
N GLY A 830 -13.52 -2.29 -30.73
CA GLY A 830 -14.53 -3.35 -30.88
C GLY A 830 -15.83 -2.94 -31.56
N GLY A 831 -16.15 -1.65 -31.64
CA GLY A 831 -17.39 -1.17 -32.28
C GLY A 831 -17.52 -1.60 -33.74
N THR A 832 -16.43 -1.52 -34.51
CA THR A 832 -16.40 -1.96 -35.92
C THR A 832 -16.62 -3.46 -36.07
N LEU A 833 -15.99 -4.26 -35.21
CA LEU A 833 -16.14 -5.72 -35.23
C LEU A 833 -17.61 -6.13 -34.99
N ARG A 834 -18.26 -5.50 -34.01
CA ARG A 834 -19.67 -5.76 -33.68
C ARG A 834 -20.60 -5.35 -34.81
N ALA A 835 -20.34 -4.20 -35.43
CA ALA A 835 -21.09 -3.76 -36.59
C ALA A 835 -20.94 -4.71 -37.79
N GLN A 836 -19.73 -5.23 -38.02
CA GLN A 836 -19.48 -6.25 -39.05
C GLN A 836 -20.19 -7.57 -38.75
N GLN A 837 -20.20 -8.02 -37.49
CA GLN A 837 -20.87 -9.25 -37.07
C GLN A 837 -22.40 -9.17 -37.24
N ILE A 838 -23.01 -8.03 -36.89
CA ILE A 838 -24.44 -7.78 -37.13
C ILE A 838 -24.72 -7.77 -38.63
N ASN A 839 -23.93 -7.04 -39.42
CA ASN A 839 -24.11 -6.97 -40.86
C ASN A 839 -23.96 -8.35 -41.54
N ALA A 840 -22.97 -9.14 -41.14
CA ALA A 840 -22.77 -10.49 -41.64
C ALA A 840 -23.93 -11.43 -41.27
N ALA A 841 -24.45 -11.34 -40.05
CA ALA A 841 -25.62 -12.12 -39.63
C ALA A 841 -26.89 -11.72 -40.38
N SER A 842 -27.07 -10.42 -40.66
CA SER A 842 -28.18 -9.92 -41.48
C SER A 842 -28.09 -10.41 -42.94
N ILE A 843 -26.89 -10.37 -43.54
CA ILE A 843 -26.67 -10.90 -44.90
C ILE A 843 -26.95 -12.41 -44.93
N ALA A 844 -26.55 -13.15 -43.89
CA ALA A 844 -26.84 -14.58 -43.81
C ALA A 844 -28.35 -14.85 -43.73
N LEU A 845 -29.12 -14.04 -43.00
CA LEU A 845 -30.58 -14.11 -42.96
C LEU A 845 -31.21 -13.80 -44.33
N ASP A 846 -30.75 -12.73 -44.98
CA ASP A 846 -31.21 -12.34 -46.32
C ASP A 846 -30.89 -13.44 -47.37
N SER A 847 -29.74 -14.09 -47.26
CA SER A 847 -29.37 -15.20 -48.14
C SER A 847 -30.31 -16.40 -48.01
N GLU A 848 -30.79 -16.72 -46.79
CA GLU A 848 -31.82 -17.76 -46.62
C GLU A 848 -33.17 -17.32 -47.18
N LEU A 849 -33.51 -16.02 -47.08
CA LEU A 849 -34.73 -15.46 -47.68
C LEU A 849 -34.71 -15.56 -49.21
N LEU A 850 -33.60 -15.20 -49.85
CA LEU A 850 -33.43 -15.32 -51.30
C LEU A 850 -33.45 -16.78 -51.75
N LYS A 851 -32.84 -17.68 -50.98
CA LYS A 851 -32.88 -19.13 -51.24
C LYS A 851 -34.31 -19.68 -51.14
N ALA A 852 -35.08 -19.25 -50.14
CA ALA A 852 -36.49 -19.59 -50.04
C ALA A 852 -37.27 -19.02 -51.24
N ALA A 853 -37.08 -17.75 -51.60
CA ALA A 853 -37.78 -17.12 -52.72
C ALA A 853 -37.47 -17.76 -54.09
N ALA A 854 -36.28 -18.34 -54.26
CA ALA A 854 -35.89 -19.11 -55.45
C ALA A 854 -36.41 -20.55 -55.45
N GLY A 855 -37.02 -21.01 -54.35
CA GLY A 855 -37.62 -22.33 -54.21
C GLY A 855 -38.86 -22.52 -55.09
N LYS A 856 -39.26 -23.79 -55.28
CA LYS A 856 -40.46 -24.14 -56.06
C LYS A 856 -41.71 -23.65 -55.33
N ARG A 857 -42.53 -22.83 -55.99
CA ARG A 857 -43.80 -22.33 -55.44
C ARG A 857 -44.84 -23.44 -55.39
N ASN A 858 -45.66 -23.41 -54.34
CA ASN A 858 -46.83 -24.25 -54.17
C ASN A 858 -47.97 -23.81 -55.11
N ALA A 859 -49.02 -24.64 -55.23
CA ALA A 859 -50.16 -24.38 -56.13
C ALA A 859 -50.97 -23.13 -55.77
N ASP A 860 -50.87 -22.67 -54.53
CA ASP A 860 -51.45 -21.43 -53.99
C ASP A 860 -50.52 -20.21 -54.15
N GLY A 861 -49.35 -20.38 -54.76
CA GLY A 861 -48.35 -19.32 -54.97
C GLY A 861 -47.39 -19.09 -53.79
N THR A 862 -47.54 -19.81 -52.67
CA THR A 862 -46.68 -19.71 -51.48
C THR A 862 -45.36 -20.48 -51.64
N VAL A 863 -44.39 -20.23 -50.77
CA VAL A 863 -43.12 -20.99 -50.75
C VAL A 863 -42.90 -21.61 -49.37
N ALA A 864 -42.52 -22.89 -49.34
CA ALA A 864 -42.20 -23.59 -48.10
C ALA A 864 -40.91 -23.01 -47.46
N LEU A 865 -40.98 -22.66 -46.17
CA LEU A 865 -39.87 -22.15 -45.39
C LEU A 865 -39.24 -23.26 -44.53
N ASP A 866 -37.91 -23.25 -44.41
CA ASP A 866 -37.21 -24.02 -43.38
C ASP A 866 -37.23 -23.25 -42.06
N GLU A 867 -38.27 -23.49 -41.26
CA GLU A 867 -38.47 -22.79 -39.98
C GLU A 867 -37.28 -22.93 -39.03
N GLN A 868 -36.57 -24.06 -39.02
CA GLN A 868 -35.39 -24.27 -38.18
C GLN A 868 -34.18 -23.47 -38.67
N ALA A 869 -34.00 -23.35 -39.98
CA ALA A 869 -32.97 -22.47 -40.55
C ALA A 869 -33.22 -21.00 -40.18
N PHE A 870 -34.43 -20.49 -40.38
CA PHE A 870 -34.77 -19.10 -40.04
C PHE A 870 -34.68 -18.84 -38.53
N HIS A 871 -35.18 -19.75 -37.69
CA HIS A 871 -35.07 -19.62 -36.24
C HIS A 871 -33.61 -19.50 -35.78
N ARG A 872 -32.70 -20.31 -36.36
CA ARG A 872 -31.25 -20.22 -36.09
C ARG A 872 -30.62 -18.93 -36.60
N ARG A 873 -30.98 -18.46 -37.80
CA ARG A 873 -30.42 -17.22 -38.38
C ARG A 873 -30.87 -16.00 -37.58
N CYS A 874 -32.17 -15.91 -37.26
CA CYS A 874 -32.70 -14.86 -36.40
C CYS A 874 -32.06 -14.93 -35.00
N GLY A 875 -31.95 -16.12 -34.39
CA GLY A 875 -31.24 -16.26 -33.11
C GLY A 875 -29.77 -15.83 -33.15
N THR A 876 -29.06 -16.13 -34.24
CA THR A 876 -27.67 -15.67 -34.45
C THR A 876 -27.60 -14.14 -34.54
N LEU A 877 -28.47 -13.51 -35.32
CA LEU A 877 -28.54 -12.05 -35.43
C LEU A 877 -28.87 -11.42 -34.06
N GLY A 878 -29.81 -12.02 -33.32
CA GLY A 878 -30.22 -11.57 -31.99
C GLY A 878 -29.07 -11.65 -30.99
N GLN A 879 -28.30 -12.73 -31.01
CA GLN A 879 -27.09 -12.87 -30.20
C GLN A 879 -26.08 -11.75 -30.52
N ARG A 880 -25.84 -11.42 -31.80
CA ARG A 880 -24.90 -10.34 -32.17
C ARG A 880 -25.39 -8.96 -31.73
N VAL A 881 -26.71 -8.74 -31.77
CA VAL A 881 -27.32 -7.51 -31.24
C VAL A 881 -27.13 -7.40 -29.73
N GLU A 882 -27.33 -8.49 -28.98
CA GLU A 882 -27.07 -8.52 -27.54
C GLU A 882 -25.59 -8.30 -27.19
N GLU A 883 -24.68 -8.93 -27.93
CA GLU A 883 -23.25 -8.69 -27.78
C GLU A 883 -22.91 -7.20 -28.00
N ALA A 884 -23.52 -6.56 -29.01
CA ALA A 884 -23.33 -5.13 -29.28
C ALA A 884 -23.92 -4.23 -28.18
N ARG A 885 -25.10 -4.55 -27.65
CA ARG A 885 -25.71 -3.86 -26.49
C ARG A 885 -24.87 -3.98 -25.23
N ALA A 886 -24.20 -5.12 -25.05
CA ALA A 886 -23.32 -5.41 -23.92
C ALA A 886 -21.95 -4.69 -23.99
N TYR A 887 -21.60 -4.06 -25.13
CA TYR A 887 -20.36 -3.29 -25.26
C TYR A 887 -20.39 -1.90 -24.61
N PHE A 888 -19.28 -1.17 -24.64
CA PHE A 888 -19.24 0.23 -24.20
C PHE A 888 -20.34 1.06 -24.88
N PRO A 889 -20.99 1.98 -24.15
CA PRO A 889 -21.83 2.99 -24.80
C PRO A 889 -20.98 3.86 -25.72
N VAL A 890 -21.56 4.36 -26.80
CA VAL A 890 -20.92 5.37 -27.65
C VAL A 890 -20.67 6.61 -26.78
N PRO A 891 -19.43 7.14 -26.70
CA PRO A 891 -19.09 8.29 -25.85
C PRO A 891 -19.65 9.65 -26.30
N ASP A 892 -20.87 9.67 -26.85
CA ASP A 892 -21.62 10.87 -27.19
C ASP A 892 -23.11 10.57 -27.03
N ARG A 893 -23.86 11.48 -26.38
CA ARG A 893 -25.25 11.23 -25.97
C ARG A 893 -26.20 11.06 -27.15
N ASP A 894 -26.00 11.83 -28.21
CA ASP A 894 -26.90 11.81 -29.36
C ASP A 894 -26.58 10.60 -30.25
N LEU A 895 -25.28 10.32 -30.46
CA LEU A 895 -24.85 9.11 -31.17
C LEU A 895 -25.27 7.83 -30.44
N GLN A 896 -25.16 7.81 -29.10
CA GLN A 896 -25.59 6.67 -28.28
C GLN A 896 -27.11 6.46 -28.36
N ARG A 897 -27.90 7.54 -28.39
CA ARG A 897 -29.36 7.45 -28.54
C ARG A 897 -29.74 6.82 -29.88
N ASN A 898 -29.11 7.25 -30.97
CA ASN A 898 -29.35 6.70 -32.30
C ASN A 898 -28.89 5.23 -32.39
N TRP A 899 -27.71 4.91 -31.86
CA TRP A 899 -27.17 3.56 -31.80
C TRP A 899 -28.06 2.59 -31.02
N SER A 900 -28.44 2.95 -29.79
CA SER A 900 -29.32 2.11 -28.95
C SER A 900 -30.71 1.96 -29.55
N GLY A 901 -31.30 3.04 -30.08
CA GLY A 901 -32.60 2.98 -30.76
C GLY A 901 -32.59 2.04 -31.97
N ALA A 902 -31.52 2.03 -32.76
CA ALA A 902 -31.37 1.09 -33.87
C ALA A 902 -31.24 -0.37 -33.39
N LEU A 903 -30.47 -0.63 -32.32
CA LEU A 903 -30.38 -1.96 -31.73
C LEU A 903 -31.70 -2.41 -31.08
N ASP A 904 -32.49 -1.51 -30.50
CA ASP A 904 -33.84 -1.73 -29.96
C ASP A 904 -34.87 -2.11 -31.02
N GLN A 905 -34.81 -1.46 -32.18
CA GLN A 905 -35.63 -1.85 -33.30
C GLN A 905 -35.20 -3.21 -33.87
N LEU A 906 -33.89 -3.45 -34.02
CA LEU A 906 -33.38 -4.69 -34.57
C LEU A 906 -33.65 -5.89 -33.66
N HIS A 907 -33.53 -5.72 -32.34
CA HIS A 907 -33.81 -6.78 -31.36
C HIS A 907 -35.29 -7.20 -31.36
N ARG A 908 -36.22 -6.23 -31.47
CA ARG A 908 -37.66 -6.51 -31.56
C ARG A 908 -37.98 -7.34 -32.80
N GLY A 909 -37.56 -6.86 -33.98
CA GLY A 909 -37.79 -7.60 -35.24
C GLY A 909 -37.16 -8.99 -35.23
N VAL A 910 -35.98 -9.17 -34.62
CA VAL A 910 -35.35 -10.50 -34.51
C VAL A 910 -36.10 -11.43 -33.57
N THR A 911 -36.58 -10.92 -32.43
CA THR A 911 -37.35 -11.70 -31.45
C THR A 911 -38.65 -12.18 -32.08
N ASP A 912 -39.37 -11.29 -32.76
CA ASP A 912 -40.60 -11.61 -33.47
C ASP A 912 -40.37 -12.63 -34.59
N CYS A 913 -39.23 -12.54 -35.30
CA CYS A 913 -38.83 -13.57 -36.28
C CYS A 913 -38.63 -14.95 -35.64
N GLN A 914 -37.98 -15.01 -34.48
CA GLN A 914 -37.76 -16.28 -33.77
C GLN A 914 -39.09 -16.87 -33.25
N GLU A 915 -39.98 -16.04 -32.72
CA GLU A 915 -41.31 -16.44 -32.26
C GLU A 915 -42.21 -16.92 -33.40
N ALA A 916 -42.15 -16.27 -34.56
CA ALA A 916 -42.96 -16.64 -35.72
C ALA A 916 -42.56 -18.01 -36.29
N THR A 917 -41.26 -18.32 -36.25
CA THR A 917 -40.69 -19.57 -36.81
C THR A 917 -40.84 -20.74 -35.85
N VAL A 918 -40.35 -20.63 -34.61
CA VAL A 918 -40.48 -21.68 -33.59
C VAL A 918 -40.92 -21.02 -32.28
N PRO A 919 -42.20 -21.16 -31.90
CA PRO A 919 -42.72 -20.49 -30.70
C PRO A 919 -42.08 -21.09 -29.43
N PRO A 920 -41.83 -20.25 -28.40
CA PRO A 920 -41.29 -20.73 -27.13
C PRO A 920 -42.25 -21.70 -26.44
N LYS A 921 -41.70 -22.69 -25.72
CA LYS A 921 -42.50 -23.72 -25.01
C LYS A 921 -43.45 -23.05 -24.01
N GLY A 922 -44.77 -23.25 -24.20
CA GLY A 922 -45.81 -22.70 -23.33
C GLY A 922 -46.44 -21.38 -23.78
N ALA A 923 -46.04 -20.84 -24.95
CA ALA A 923 -46.72 -19.70 -25.56
C ALA A 923 -48.15 -20.06 -26.05
N PRO A 924 -49.10 -19.11 -26.06
CA PRO A 924 -50.43 -19.34 -26.63
C PRO A 924 -50.32 -19.75 -28.11
N HIS A 925 -51.14 -20.72 -28.51
CA HIS A 925 -51.21 -21.18 -29.90
C HIS A 925 -51.66 -20.03 -30.82
N ARG A 926 -50.75 -19.53 -31.65
CA ARG A 926 -51.06 -18.61 -32.76
C ARG A 926 -51.49 -19.43 -33.98
N THR A 927 -52.45 -18.92 -34.74
CA THR A 927 -52.85 -19.49 -36.02
C THR A 927 -51.74 -19.33 -37.07
N ASP A 928 -51.75 -20.13 -38.13
CA ASP A 928 -50.74 -20.04 -39.19
C ASP A 928 -50.75 -18.67 -39.89
N ALA A 929 -51.93 -18.05 -40.06
CA ALA A 929 -52.08 -16.70 -40.60
C ALA A 929 -51.46 -15.62 -39.69
N GLU A 930 -51.60 -15.76 -38.37
CA GLU A 930 -50.97 -14.85 -37.39
C GLU A 930 -49.44 -15.01 -37.37
N ARG A 931 -48.95 -16.25 -37.53
CA ARG A 931 -47.51 -16.54 -37.63
C ARG A 931 -46.92 -15.98 -38.93
N GLU A 932 -47.61 -16.15 -40.05
CA GLU A 932 -47.21 -15.59 -41.35
C GLU A 932 -47.18 -14.05 -41.31
N HIS A 933 -48.20 -13.44 -40.70
CA HIS A 933 -48.26 -11.99 -40.53
C HIS A 933 -47.12 -11.48 -39.63
N LEU A 934 -46.88 -12.15 -38.49
CA LEU A 934 -45.77 -11.82 -37.60
C LEU A 934 -44.42 -11.98 -38.30
N PHE A 935 -44.21 -13.09 -39.02
CA PHE A 935 -42.97 -13.34 -39.75
C PHE A 935 -42.70 -12.24 -40.78
N THR A 936 -43.68 -11.91 -41.61
CA THR A 936 -43.55 -10.87 -42.65
C THR A 936 -43.30 -9.49 -42.02
N THR A 937 -44.01 -9.16 -40.95
CA THR A 937 -43.84 -7.90 -40.22
C THR A 937 -42.44 -7.82 -39.59
N SER A 938 -41.97 -8.91 -39.00
CA SER A 938 -40.65 -9.00 -38.38
C SER A 938 -39.51 -8.78 -39.39
N LEU A 939 -39.60 -9.35 -40.60
CA LEU A 939 -38.61 -9.15 -41.65
C LEU A 939 -38.58 -7.69 -42.14
N ASN A 940 -39.76 -7.07 -42.32
CA ASN A 940 -39.86 -5.66 -42.68
C ASN A 940 -39.27 -4.76 -41.58
N GLU A 941 -39.50 -5.10 -40.31
CA GLU A 941 -38.91 -4.39 -39.18
C GLU A 941 -37.38 -4.55 -39.15
N ILE A 942 -36.85 -5.76 -39.38
CA ILE A 942 -35.40 -6.02 -39.47
C ILE A 942 -34.78 -5.19 -40.60
N VAL A 943 -35.38 -5.15 -41.80
CA VAL A 943 -34.85 -4.38 -42.93
C VAL A 943 -34.82 -2.87 -42.62
N ASN A 944 -35.90 -2.35 -42.04
CA ASN A 944 -35.97 -0.94 -41.64
C ASN A 944 -34.95 -0.63 -40.52
N ALA A 945 -34.81 -1.52 -39.54
CA ALA A 945 -33.84 -1.41 -38.45
C ALA A 945 -32.39 -1.48 -38.97
N MET A 946 -32.10 -2.31 -39.97
CA MET A 946 -30.77 -2.36 -40.59
C MET A 946 -30.41 -1.08 -41.32
N ARG A 947 -31.39 -0.34 -41.87
CA ARG A 947 -31.18 0.99 -42.45
C ARG A 947 -30.82 2.02 -41.39
N THR A 948 -31.59 2.08 -40.29
CA THR A 948 -31.32 3.01 -39.18
C THR A 948 -29.99 2.67 -38.49
N PHE A 949 -29.67 1.38 -38.34
CA PHE A 949 -28.38 0.89 -37.87
C PHE A 949 -27.22 1.34 -38.77
N GLY A 950 -27.36 1.19 -40.10
CA GLY A 950 -26.37 1.65 -41.06
C GLY A 950 -26.09 3.15 -40.95
N THR A 951 -27.13 3.97 -40.80
CA THR A 951 -27.00 5.42 -40.57
C THR A 951 -26.26 5.71 -39.27
N ALA A 952 -26.63 5.05 -38.16
CA ALA A 952 -25.97 5.24 -36.87
C ALA A 952 -24.47 4.90 -36.93
N VAL A 953 -24.08 3.82 -37.63
CA VAL A 953 -22.67 3.46 -37.84
C VAL A 953 -21.93 4.53 -38.65
N LEU A 954 -22.56 5.10 -39.68
CA LEU A 954 -21.98 6.17 -40.49
C LEU A 954 -21.79 7.45 -39.68
N ASP A 955 -22.76 7.84 -38.86
CA ASP A 955 -22.68 9.02 -37.99
C ASP A 955 -21.51 8.90 -37.00
N ILE A 956 -21.30 7.71 -36.41
CA ILE A 956 -20.17 7.44 -35.50
C ILE A 956 -18.83 7.52 -36.26
N LYS A 957 -18.76 6.97 -37.47
CA LYS A 957 -17.56 7.08 -38.33
C LYS A 957 -17.27 8.53 -38.72
N GLN A 958 -18.29 9.33 -38.98
CA GLN A 958 -18.15 10.75 -39.28
C GLN A 958 -17.65 11.51 -38.05
N ALA A 959 -18.17 11.24 -36.86
CA ALA A 959 -17.69 11.83 -35.61
C ALA A 959 -16.21 11.47 -35.33
N ALA A 960 -15.77 10.26 -35.67
CA ALA A 960 -14.38 9.81 -35.52
C ALA A 960 -13.39 10.50 -36.49
N THR A 961 -13.87 11.01 -37.62
CA THR A 961 -13.04 11.55 -38.72
C THR A 961 -13.16 13.06 -38.92
N SER A 962 -14.17 13.69 -38.34
CA SER A 962 -14.43 15.12 -38.50
C SER A 962 -13.27 15.96 -37.92
N PRO A 963 -12.65 16.87 -38.71
CA PRO A 963 -11.80 17.89 -38.13
C PRO A 963 -12.64 18.80 -37.22
N PRO A 964 -12.10 19.33 -36.12
CA PRO A 964 -12.83 20.25 -35.26
C PRO A 964 -13.28 21.45 -36.11
N LYS A 965 -14.59 21.74 -36.10
CA LYS A 965 -15.12 23.01 -36.62
C LYS A 965 -14.69 24.16 -35.72
#